data_AF-A0A914YX37-F1
#
_entry.id   AF-A0A914YX37-F1
#
_cell.length_a   1.000
_cell.length_b   1.000
_cell.length_c   1.000
_cell.angle_alpha   90.00
_cell.angle_beta   90.00
_cell.angle_gamma   90.00
#
_symmetry.space_group_name_H-M   'P 1'
#
loop_
_entity.id
_entity.type
_entity.pdbx_description
1 polymer ?
#
loop_
_entity_poly.entity_id
_entity_poly.type
_entity_poly.pdbx_seq_one_letter_code
_entity_poly.pdbx_strand_id
1 'polypeptide(L)'
;MNQKNIGLLQGWTWNPYNLEQPKMFTIISDIRDFFAFAILFLPTAFTIGLLPQITTLCMHIIEQIDMHFFGATASFSLFSATIAFCRSLSAVTFLTIIGYSAFYFDSHSTQNTFFSAFLAVIISMAYILSRWSSNPLFLSILFRDLMPWNLASCFSLTSTEEEENLRPESQATTTEKLNKKPTNNTLNVGNIGAAGTTPATTERKPTSISQSISNEIEENIVEATAAAAATSPKPATKNIMGGFKNVDPLPELLRNTLAIRVYSDLLFTVVNTLAVFALHCTSVFSATQPYFEARPSFSFSSILYPLLIASYMTNYAWILPFPLQYLPDPALAWISVPMSALFSFRISRTAYAQTQLLYIPLTGAFVLSQIGKPIFLPPESRIPLPPGTASTYLNAPEIYLTPLLMLYLFAAIWPKIQELTLKLNFVLAYIAPWQISWGSAFHAFAQPFSLPHSGMILIQAAFSSLISAPLNPFLGSSFFIMSYVRPVKFWEKDYNTKRVDHSNLRLSSQLDRGPMMDDSNLNAIFYEHLTRSLQQSLAGDLLLGRWASTVHPGDCFILASLYLNCLVHIIEVGNGFVTFQVRGLEFRGTYCHQREVEAISEELNDGGGFCCCTVGSAPGLLSINNMFALRWLAWEVTASKYIIDGYSITDNSAVNLLQVHELRRLLVSLYVKCIIYYSLTSSSFDKWIINDSVLKALEPIIQQKGYVDSDQMFCAANDEDFDISVMGISKQNFIELYGSWIQHCLEKRISRNPNEVYLSDTEHSQIVTAFCFALSILGRRTLGAAAYNRHANAAESFLFGLHALFKGDLRVTSSLDEWVCCDPDILSTVISPAVRMALKLHQDHFAADFDEISQLYERIEHYQTVLFISHEHDPAWRQAIISNTPSLLALRHMYDDGQDDYKIIMLNKMHLNMR
;
A
#
# COMPACT_ATOMS: atom_id res chain seq x y z
N MET A 1 60.48 19.22 0.71
CA MET A 1 60.98 18.01 0.03
C MET A 1 61.73 17.16 1.04
N ASN A 2 61.19 16.00 1.41
CA ASN A 2 61.92 14.97 2.14
C ASN A 2 61.46 13.61 1.58
N GLN A 3 62.37 12.91 0.89
CA GLN A 3 62.14 11.68 0.12
C GLN A 3 61.72 10.46 0.95
N LYS A 4 61.53 10.57 2.27
CA LYS A 4 61.20 9.44 3.14
C LYS A 4 59.71 9.08 3.23
N ASN A 5 58.80 9.97 2.84
CA ASN A 5 57.35 9.69 2.89
C ASN A 5 56.76 9.11 1.59
N ILE A 6 57.60 8.87 0.57
CA ILE A 6 57.16 8.27 -0.71
C ILE A 6 57.33 6.73 -0.69
N GLY A 7 58.01 6.16 0.32
CA GLY A 7 58.27 4.72 0.42
C GLY A 7 57.05 3.84 0.75
N LEU A 8 55.95 4.42 1.24
CA LEU A 8 54.71 3.66 1.52
C LEU A 8 53.84 3.42 0.27
N LEU A 9 54.12 4.10 -0.84
CA LEU A 9 53.46 3.90 -2.14
C LEU A 9 54.31 3.08 -3.13
N GLN A 10 55.51 2.66 -2.73
CA GLN A 10 56.51 2.06 -3.64
C GLN A 10 56.59 0.52 -3.57
N GLY A 11 55.59 -0.13 -2.98
CA GLY A 11 55.39 -1.59 -3.00
C GLY A 11 54.29 -2.03 -3.96
N TRP A 12 54.01 -1.24 -5.01
CA TRP A 12 52.84 -1.40 -5.88
C TRP A 12 53.27 -1.88 -7.27
N THR A 13 53.30 -3.20 -7.46
CA THR A 13 53.57 -3.85 -8.75
C THR A 13 52.35 -4.60 -9.24
N TRP A 14 51.22 -3.92 -9.43
CA TRP A 14 50.09 -4.53 -10.14
C TRP A 14 50.39 -4.47 -11.63
N ASN A 15 50.86 -5.59 -12.19
CA ASN A 15 51.19 -5.72 -13.60
C ASN A 15 50.24 -6.76 -14.23
N PRO A 16 49.23 -6.35 -15.03
CA PRO A 16 48.27 -7.25 -15.64
C PRO A 16 48.89 -8.22 -16.67
N TYR A 17 50.17 -8.05 -17.03
CA TYR A 17 50.88 -8.90 -17.97
C TYR A 17 51.55 -10.14 -17.35
N ASN A 18 51.54 -10.30 -16.02
CA ASN A 18 52.21 -11.41 -15.33
C ASN A 18 51.29 -12.65 -15.09
N LEU A 19 50.31 -12.86 -15.98
CA LEU A 19 49.31 -13.94 -15.88
C LEU A 19 49.80 -15.30 -16.39
N GLU A 20 51.04 -15.40 -16.87
CA GLU A 20 51.49 -16.63 -17.54
C GLU A 20 51.73 -17.82 -16.59
N GLN A 21 51.95 -17.60 -15.28
CA GLN A 21 51.91 -18.64 -14.25
C GLN A 21 51.56 -18.06 -12.86
N PRO A 22 50.28 -17.95 -12.48
CA PRO A 22 49.94 -17.38 -11.19
C PRO A 22 50.22 -18.40 -10.08
N LYS A 23 51.24 -18.12 -9.25
CA LYS A 23 51.42 -18.85 -7.99
C LYS A 23 50.27 -18.47 -7.06
N MET A 24 49.69 -19.44 -6.34
CA MET A 24 48.55 -19.20 -5.43
C MET A 24 48.78 -18.01 -4.47
N PHE A 25 50.03 -17.79 -4.06
CA PHE A 25 50.44 -16.68 -3.21
C PHE A 25 50.24 -15.29 -3.85
N THR A 26 50.52 -15.13 -5.16
CA THR A 26 50.34 -13.82 -5.84
C THR A 26 48.86 -13.49 -5.97
N ILE A 27 48.02 -14.49 -6.30
CA ILE A 27 46.56 -14.33 -6.32
C ILE A 27 46.04 -13.88 -4.95
N ILE A 28 46.50 -14.51 -3.86
CA ILE A 28 46.07 -14.16 -2.50
C ILE A 28 46.51 -12.74 -2.13
N SER A 29 47.73 -12.32 -2.51
CA SER A 29 48.20 -10.95 -2.27
C SER A 29 47.38 -9.93 -3.04
N ASP A 30 47.08 -10.19 -4.31
CA ASP A 30 46.27 -9.29 -5.15
C ASP A 30 44.83 -9.18 -4.62
N ILE A 31 44.24 -10.28 -4.16
CA ILE A 31 42.92 -10.29 -3.50
C ILE A 31 42.96 -9.48 -2.20
N ARG A 32 43.98 -9.66 -1.35
CA ARG A 32 44.16 -8.87 -0.12
C ARG A 32 44.24 -7.39 -0.43
N ASP A 33 45.04 -7.02 -1.42
CA ASP A 33 45.28 -5.63 -1.78
C ASP A 33 44.02 -5.01 -2.41
N PHE A 34 43.28 -5.76 -3.23
CA PHE A 34 41.94 -5.36 -3.69
C PHE A 34 40.98 -5.08 -2.54
N PHE A 35 40.87 -5.98 -1.55
CA PHE A 35 40.00 -5.78 -0.39
C PHE A 35 40.44 -4.60 0.48
N ALA A 36 41.74 -4.39 0.67
CA ALA A 36 42.26 -3.22 1.38
C ALA A 36 41.85 -1.91 0.69
N PHE A 37 41.91 -1.87 -0.64
CA PHE A 37 41.46 -0.72 -1.44
C PHE A 37 39.96 -0.50 -1.36
N ALA A 38 39.18 -1.59 -1.47
CA ALA A 38 37.73 -1.53 -1.36
C ALA A 38 37.30 -1.00 0.02
N ILE A 39 37.96 -1.42 1.10
CA ILE A 39 37.68 -0.96 2.47
C ILE A 39 38.04 0.52 2.65
N LEU A 40 39.16 0.98 2.07
CA LEU A 40 39.57 2.40 2.13
C LEU A 40 38.67 3.30 1.28
N PHE A 41 38.12 2.80 0.17
CA PHE A 41 37.18 3.53 -0.69
C PHE A 41 35.75 3.57 -0.11
N LEU A 42 35.40 2.60 0.73
CA LEU A 42 34.06 2.42 1.29
C LEU A 42 33.49 3.69 1.97
N PRO A 43 34.23 4.43 2.82
CA PRO A 43 33.71 5.64 3.45
C PRO A 43 33.35 6.72 2.43
N THR A 44 34.16 6.92 1.40
CA THR A 44 33.90 7.88 0.31
C THR A 44 32.73 7.44 -0.56
N ALA A 45 32.61 6.14 -0.83
CA ALA A 45 31.49 5.60 -1.58
C ALA A 45 30.15 5.73 -0.81
N PHE A 46 30.18 5.58 0.52
CA PHE A 46 29.01 5.79 1.38
C PHE A 46 28.62 7.27 1.51
N THR A 47 29.59 8.20 1.60
CA THR A 47 29.27 9.64 1.70
C THR A 47 28.69 10.21 0.41
N ILE A 48 29.09 9.69 -0.75
CA ILE A 48 28.52 10.06 -2.06
C ILE A 48 27.18 9.33 -2.32
N GLY A 49 26.78 8.41 -1.44
CA GLY A 49 25.55 7.61 -1.61
C GLY A 49 25.63 6.59 -2.74
N LEU A 50 26.85 6.19 -3.12
CA LEU A 50 27.14 5.30 -4.25
C LEU A 50 26.95 3.81 -3.89
N LEU A 51 27.07 3.47 -2.59
CA LEU A 51 26.82 2.13 -2.06
C LEU A 51 25.63 2.13 -1.07
N PRO A 52 24.71 1.15 -1.15
CA PRO A 52 23.62 1.03 -0.18
C PRO A 52 24.16 0.45 1.14
N GLN A 53 23.31 0.42 2.18
CA GLN A 53 23.62 -0.30 3.42
C GLN A 53 24.16 -1.70 3.11
N ILE A 54 25.18 -2.16 3.86
CA ILE A 54 25.89 -3.43 3.60
C ILE A 54 24.89 -4.59 3.50
N THR A 55 23.85 -4.58 4.33
CA THR A 55 22.76 -5.56 4.32
C THR A 55 22.03 -5.63 2.98
N THR A 56 21.68 -4.47 2.40
CA THR A 56 21.02 -4.35 1.09
C THR A 56 21.95 -4.79 -0.04
N LEU A 57 23.24 -4.42 0.03
CA LEU A 57 24.23 -4.85 -0.95
C LEU A 57 24.41 -6.37 -0.94
N CYS A 58 24.57 -6.96 0.24
CA CYS A 58 24.69 -8.42 0.40
C CYS A 58 23.45 -9.15 -0.07
N MET A 59 22.26 -8.64 0.26
CA MET A 59 20.99 -9.19 -0.20
C MET A 59 20.92 -9.19 -1.73
N HIS A 60 21.25 -8.07 -2.37
CA HIS A 60 21.26 -7.98 -3.84
C HIS A 60 22.25 -8.95 -4.48
N ILE A 61 23.48 -9.05 -3.96
CA ILE A 61 24.49 -9.95 -4.53
C ILE A 61 24.01 -11.41 -4.46
N ILE A 62 23.51 -11.85 -3.30
CA ILE A 62 22.99 -13.22 -3.13
C ILE A 62 21.80 -13.46 -4.06
N GLU A 63 20.88 -12.50 -4.16
CA GLU A 63 19.72 -12.57 -5.03
C GLU A 63 20.12 -12.68 -6.51
N GLN A 64 21.05 -11.85 -6.99
CA GLN A 64 21.53 -11.91 -8.37
C GLN A 64 22.22 -13.25 -8.67
N ILE A 65 23.02 -13.77 -7.74
CA ILE A 65 23.65 -15.08 -7.91
C ILE A 65 22.58 -16.16 -8.02
N ASP A 66 21.57 -16.15 -7.13
CA ASP A 66 20.51 -17.17 -7.13
C ASP A 66 19.63 -17.10 -8.39
N MET A 67 19.30 -15.90 -8.86
CA MET A 67 18.51 -15.70 -10.08
C MET A 67 19.28 -16.12 -11.35
N HIS A 68 20.54 -15.70 -11.53
CA HIS A 68 21.28 -15.94 -12.77
C HIS A 68 21.82 -17.36 -12.90
N PHE A 69 22.35 -17.93 -11.81
CA PHE A 69 22.94 -19.28 -11.84
C PHE A 69 21.89 -20.36 -11.68
N PHE A 70 20.94 -20.19 -10.76
CA PHE A 70 19.98 -21.24 -10.41
C PHE A 70 18.58 -21.03 -10.98
N GLY A 71 18.30 -19.88 -11.60
CA GLY A 71 16.97 -19.56 -12.13
C GLY A 71 15.93 -19.34 -11.02
N ALA A 72 16.36 -18.91 -9.83
CA ALA A 72 15.47 -18.61 -8.72
C ALA A 72 14.68 -17.31 -8.94
N THR A 73 13.71 -17.05 -8.07
CA THR A 73 12.98 -15.77 -7.99
C THR A 73 13.58 -14.88 -6.91
N ALA A 74 13.30 -13.58 -6.95
CA ALA A 74 13.74 -12.60 -5.96
C ALA A 74 13.36 -12.94 -4.50
N SER A 75 14.05 -12.32 -3.54
CA SER A 75 14.02 -12.62 -2.10
C SER A 75 13.56 -11.43 -1.26
N PHE A 76 12.96 -11.66 -0.08
CA PHE A 76 12.34 -10.58 0.73
C PHE A 76 13.28 -9.91 1.73
N SER A 77 14.27 -10.65 2.22
CA SER A 77 15.20 -10.19 3.23
C SER A 77 16.53 -10.89 3.04
N LEU A 78 17.58 -10.39 3.68
CA LEU A 78 18.88 -11.06 3.67
C LEU A 78 18.79 -12.52 4.16
N PHE A 79 17.98 -12.78 5.18
CA PHE A 79 17.77 -14.13 5.71
C PHE A 79 17.00 -15.04 4.73
N SER A 80 15.99 -14.48 4.07
CA SER A 80 15.26 -15.17 2.99
C SER A 80 16.19 -15.50 1.81
N ALA A 81 17.06 -14.55 1.42
CA ALA A 81 18.03 -14.71 0.34
C ALA A 81 19.04 -15.83 0.64
N THR A 82 19.57 -15.89 1.86
CA THR A 82 20.53 -16.94 2.25
C THR A 82 19.88 -18.31 2.27
N ILE A 83 18.66 -18.46 2.79
CA ILE A 83 17.92 -19.73 2.75
C ILE A 83 17.64 -20.15 1.31
N ALA A 84 17.18 -19.22 0.46
CA ALA A 84 16.88 -19.50 -0.94
C ALA A 84 18.13 -19.98 -1.69
N PHE A 85 19.25 -19.29 -1.50
CA PHE A 85 20.54 -19.67 -2.07
C PHE A 85 21.02 -21.03 -1.56
N CYS A 86 20.99 -21.28 -0.24
CA CYS A 86 21.39 -22.57 0.33
C CYS A 86 20.52 -23.73 -0.20
N ARG A 87 19.23 -23.50 -0.42
CA ARG A 87 18.31 -24.47 -1.03
C ARG A 87 18.63 -24.74 -2.49
N SER A 88 18.90 -23.70 -3.28
CA SER A 88 19.30 -23.87 -4.69
C SER A 88 20.64 -24.61 -4.80
N LEU A 89 21.60 -24.27 -3.94
CA LEU A 89 22.92 -24.90 -3.87
C LEU A 89 22.81 -26.37 -3.44
N SER A 90 21.98 -26.69 -2.44
CA SER A 90 21.78 -28.08 -2.01
C SER A 90 21.10 -28.91 -3.09
N ALA A 91 20.14 -28.35 -3.83
CA ALA A 91 19.49 -29.00 -4.95
C ALA A 91 20.50 -29.35 -6.07
N VAL A 92 21.33 -28.41 -6.50
CA VAL A 92 22.34 -28.68 -7.54
C VAL A 92 23.41 -29.65 -7.04
N THR A 93 23.82 -29.57 -5.77
CA THR A 93 24.76 -30.53 -5.18
C THR A 93 24.20 -31.94 -5.19
N PHE A 94 22.93 -32.11 -4.78
CA PHE A 94 22.24 -33.40 -4.82
C PHE A 94 22.11 -33.95 -6.25
N LEU A 95 21.72 -33.10 -7.21
CA LEU A 95 21.66 -33.46 -8.63
C LEU A 95 23.02 -33.87 -9.17
N THR A 96 24.09 -33.18 -8.76
CA THR A 96 25.46 -33.49 -9.16
C THR A 96 25.89 -34.87 -8.65
N ILE A 97 25.53 -35.26 -7.42
CA ILE A 97 25.82 -36.60 -6.87
C ILE A 97 25.12 -37.70 -7.69
N ILE A 98 23.85 -37.50 -8.04
CA ILE A 98 23.11 -38.44 -8.89
C ILE A 98 23.71 -38.48 -10.31
N GLY A 99 24.12 -37.32 -10.84
CA GLY A 99 24.79 -37.20 -12.12
C GLY A 99 26.13 -37.94 -12.17
N TYR A 100 26.94 -37.87 -11.11
CA TYR A 100 28.18 -38.66 -11.01
C TYR A 100 27.90 -40.15 -10.97
N SER A 101 26.83 -40.56 -10.30
CA SER A 101 26.42 -41.96 -10.28
C SER A 101 26.08 -42.42 -11.69
N ALA A 102 25.30 -41.63 -12.44
CA ALA A 102 24.97 -41.94 -13.84
C ALA A 102 26.22 -42.00 -14.75
N PHE A 103 27.15 -41.05 -14.60
CA PHE A 103 28.40 -41.01 -15.37
C PHE A 103 29.33 -42.19 -15.05
N TYR A 104 29.40 -42.62 -13.78
CA TYR A 104 30.25 -43.74 -13.37
C TYR A 104 29.75 -45.08 -13.91
N PHE A 105 28.43 -45.27 -14.01
CA PHE A 105 27.87 -46.49 -14.59
C PHE A 105 28.10 -46.58 -16.11
N ASP A 106 27.93 -45.47 -16.83
CA ASP A 106 28.19 -45.40 -18.27
C ASP A 106 28.39 -43.95 -18.72
N SER A 107 29.59 -43.62 -19.17
CA SER A 107 29.96 -42.29 -19.65
C SER A 107 29.61 -42.06 -21.12
N HIS A 108 29.35 -43.12 -21.88
CA HIS A 108 29.18 -43.06 -23.34
C HIS A 108 27.72 -43.24 -23.78
N SER A 109 26.88 -43.86 -22.95
CA SER A 109 25.45 -44.02 -23.22
C SER A 109 24.59 -43.26 -22.21
N THR A 110 23.65 -42.47 -22.73
CA THR A 110 22.59 -41.81 -21.96
C THR A 110 21.33 -42.66 -21.82
N GLN A 111 21.25 -43.81 -22.51
CA GLN A 111 20.10 -44.75 -22.47
C GLN A 111 20.19 -45.73 -21.29
N ASN A 112 20.46 -45.20 -20.09
CA ASN A 112 20.62 -45.97 -18.87
C ASN A 112 19.59 -45.58 -17.80
N THR A 113 19.26 -46.51 -16.91
CA THR A 113 18.29 -46.29 -15.83
C THR A 113 18.75 -45.20 -14.86
N PHE A 114 20.05 -45.15 -14.54
CA PHE A 114 20.64 -44.11 -13.69
C PHE A 114 20.56 -42.71 -14.33
N PHE A 115 20.76 -42.60 -15.64
CA PHE A 115 20.58 -41.34 -16.37
C PHE A 115 19.10 -40.92 -16.45
N SER A 116 18.20 -41.88 -16.66
CA SER A 116 16.75 -41.67 -16.64
C SER A 116 16.27 -41.16 -15.27
N ALA A 117 16.82 -41.73 -14.19
CA ALA A 117 16.54 -41.28 -12.83
C ALA A 117 17.09 -39.86 -12.56
N PHE A 118 18.31 -39.57 -13.00
CA PHE A 118 18.90 -38.23 -12.93
C PHE A 118 18.00 -37.18 -13.60
N LEU A 119 17.56 -37.44 -14.83
CA LEU A 119 16.69 -36.54 -15.58
C LEU A 119 15.32 -36.33 -14.90
N ALA A 120 14.71 -37.40 -14.40
CA ALA A 120 13.44 -37.33 -13.68
C ALA A 120 13.53 -36.51 -12.39
N VAL A 121 14.63 -36.64 -11.65
CA VAL A 121 14.88 -35.87 -10.43
C VAL A 121 15.16 -34.39 -10.75
N ILE A 122 15.90 -34.06 -11.82
CA ILE A 122 16.11 -32.66 -12.25
C ILE A 122 14.77 -31.97 -12.48
N ILE A 123 13.92 -32.56 -13.31
CA ILE A 123 12.66 -31.93 -13.72
C ILE A 123 11.71 -31.76 -12.53
N SER A 124 11.67 -32.75 -11.64
CA SER A 124 10.81 -32.74 -10.46
C SER A 124 11.31 -31.79 -9.37
N MET A 125 12.63 -31.72 -9.16
CA MET A 125 13.25 -30.77 -8.24
C MET A 125 13.11 -29.33 -8.75
N ALA A 126 13.25 -29.11 -10.06
CA ALA A 126 13.01 -27.80 -10.68
C ALA A 126 11.55 -27.36 -10.53
N TYR A 127 10.59 -28.28 -10.70
CA TYR A 127 9.17 -28.01 -10.50
C TYR A 127 8.86 -27.56 -9.06
N ILE A 128 9.27 -28.34 -8.06
CA ILE A 128 8.93 -28.02 -6.66
C ILE A 128 9.64 -26.74 -6.17
N LEU A 129 10.92 -26.53 -6.53
CA LEU A 129 11.67 -25.31 -6.14
C LEU A 129 11.19 -24.05 -6.87
N SER A 130 10.55 -24.17 -8.04
CA SER A 130 9.92 -23.03 -8.72
C SER A 130 8.65 -22.55 -8.00
N ARG A 131 7.99 -23.45 -7.24
CA ARG A 131 6.71 -23.17 -6.57
C ARG A 131 6.78 -22.85 -5.09
N TRP A 132 7.96 -22.99 -4.50
CA TRP A 132 8.22 -22.63 -3.12
C TRP A 132 8.56 -21.14 -3.00
N SER A 133 7.77 -20.41 -2.23
CA SER A 133 8.00 -18.99 -1.93
C SER A 133 9.36 -18.78 -1.25
N SER A 134 9.95 -17.62 -1.48
CA SER A 134 11.14 -17.18 -0.74
C SER A 134 10.80 -16.65 0.67
N ASN A 135 9.52 -16.48 1.03
CA ASN A 135 9.12 -15.96 2.34
C ASN A 135 9.32 -17.03 3.45
N PRO A 136 10.15 -16.75 4.47
CA PRO A 136 10.38 -17.68 5.58
C PRO A 136 9.13 -17.97 6.43
N LEU A 137 8.16 -17.05 6.47
CA LEU A 137 6.89 -17.24 7.20
C LEU A 137 6.05 -18.35 6.56
N PHE A 138 5.94 -18.39 5.24
CA PHE A 138 5.22 -19.46 4.55
C PHE A 138 5.92 -20.80 4.71
N LEU A 139 7.25 -20.79 4.73
CA LEU A 139 8.04 -21.99 4.98
C LEU A 139 7.85 -22.51 6.42
N SER A 140 7.78 -21.62 7.42
CA SER A 140 7.57 -22.03 8.82
C SER A 140 6.17 -22.59 9.06
N ILE A 141 5.13 -21.99 8.45
CA ILE A 141 3.77 -22.51 8.46
C ILE A 141 3.72 -23.90 7.82
N LEU A 142 4.39 -24.06 6.68
CA LEU A 142 4.49 -25.33 5.97
C LEU A 142 5.15 -26.42 6.83
N PHE A 143 6.31 -26.14 7.44
CA PHE A 143 6.98 -27.11 8.31
C PHE A 143 6.16 -27.48 9.54
N ARG A 144 5.39 -26.53 10.10
CA ARG A 144 4.48 -26.79 11.22
C ARG A 144 3.36 -27.75 10.85
N ASP A 145 2.81 -27.63 9.65
CA ASP A 145 1.64 -28.41 9.22
C ASP A 145 2.01 -29.75 8.58
N LEU A 146 3.19 -29.87 7.97
CA LEU A 146 3.66 -31.10 7.31
C LEU A 146 4.29 -32.13 8.26
N MET A 147 4.75 -31.70 9.45
CA MET A 147 5.36 -32.59 10.45
C MET A 147 4.34 -32.95 11.53
N PRO A 148 3.79 -34.19 11.55
CA PRO A 148 2.87 -34.63 12.59
C PRO A 148 3.64 -35.09 13.84
N TRP A 149 4.45 -34.23 14.46
CA TRP A 149 5.15 -34.58 15.70
C TRP A 149 5.14 -33.41 16.69
N ASN A 150 4.76 -33.72 17.93
CA ASN A 150 4.78 -32.88 19.13
C ASN A 150 6.20 -32.36 19.47
N LEU A 151 6.76 -31.50 18.62
CA LEU A 151 7.99 -30.74 18.82
C LEU A 151 7.80 -29.23 18.60
N ALA A 152 6.55 -28.80 18.36
CA ALA A 152 6.17 -27.39 18.33
C ALA A 152 6.40 -26.66 19.67
N SER A 153 6.59 -27.40 20.77
CA SER A 153 6.93 -26.83 22.08
C SER A 153 8.39 -26.40 22.23
N CYS A 154 9.26 -26.66 21.25
CA CYS A 154 10.68 -26.25 21.30
C CYS A 154 10.99 -25.01 20.44
N PHE A 155 10.07 -24.63 19.54
CA PHE A 155 10.18 -23.41 18.71
C PHE A 155 9.24 -22.28 19.19
N SER A 156 8.52 -22.48 20.30
CA SER A 156 7.65 -21.48 20.95
C SER A 156 8.42 -20.48 21.82
N LEU A 157 9.63 -20.09 21.42
CA LEU A 157 10.34 -18.96 21.99
C LEU A 157 10.69 -18.03 20.83
N THR A 158 9.74 -17.15 20.49
CA THR A 158 9.85 -15.86 19.74
C THR A 158 8.58 -15.54 18.90
N SER A 159 7.36 -15.84 19.38
CA SER A 159 6.16 -15.28 18.73
C SER A 159 4.95 -15.04 19.63
N THR A 160 5.10 -15.00 20.94
CA THR A 160 4.01 -14.60 21.86
C THR A 160 4.60 -13.89 23.07
N GLU A 161 4.98 -12.61 22.91
CA GLU A 161 5.03 -11.62 24.02
C GLU A 161 5.38 -10.17 23.58
N GLU A 162 5.07 -9.75 22.34
CA GLU A 162 5.23 -8.33 21.95
C GLU A 162 3.95 -7.61 21.52
N GLU A 163 2.79 -8.28 21.49
CA GLU A 163 1.51 -7.58 21.34
C GLU A 163 0.59 -7.82 22.55
N GLU A 164 0.46 -6.72 23.32
CA GLU A 164 -0.64 -6.38 24.23
C GLU A 164 -0.56 -6.85 25.71
N ASN A 165 0.13 -6.02 26.50
CA ASN A 165 -0.16 -5.57 27.88
C ASN A 165 0.94 -5.85 28.93
N LEU A 166 1.79 -4.85 29.19
CA LEU A 166 2.07 -4.26 30.52
C LEU A 166 3.30 -3.34 30.46
N ARG A 167 3.06 -2.03 30.33
CA ARG A 167 3.76 -1.06 31.17
C ARG A 167 2.68 -0.36 32.01
N PRO A 168 2.55 -0.68 33.31
CA PRO A 168 2.23 0.36 34.26
C PRO A 168 3.47 1.26 34.35
N GLU A 169 3.29 2.55 34.12
CA GLU A 169 4.18 3.53 34.71
C GLU A 169 4.24 3.26 36.22
N SER A 170 5.43 2.90 36.73
CA SER A 170 5.71 3.06 38.14
C SER A 170 6.79 4.13 38.27
N GLN A 171 6.38 5.30 38.74
CA GLN A 171 7.25 6.15 39.54
C GLN A 171 7.93 5.26 40.57
N ALA A 172 9.26 5.20 40.52
CA ALA A 172 10.06 4.72 41.62
C ALA A 172 11.29 5.61 41.70
N THR A 173 11.13 6.64 42.52
CA THR A 173 12.17 7.21 43.35
C THR A 173 13.24 6.18 43.70
N THR A 174 14.49 6.46 43.34
CA THR A 174 15.64 5.89 44.05
C THR A 174 16.61 7.02 44.32
N THR A 175 16.31 7.77 45.39
CA THR A 175 17.35 8.27 46.26
C THR A 175 18.15 7.08 46.78
N GLU A 176 19.38 6.90 46.34
CA GLU A 176 20.43 6.44 47.25
C GLU A 176 21.83 6.95 46.88
N LYS A 177 22.25 7.94 47.68
CA LYS A 177 23.56 8.04 48.33
C LYS A 177 24.80 7.81 47.45
N LEU A 178 25.25 8.90 46.82
CA LEU A 178 26.67 9.14 46.67
C LEU A 178 27.21 9.74 47.98
N ASN A 179 27.88 8.93 48.79
CA ASN A 179 28.65 9.40 49.95
C ASN A 179 30.14 9.24 49.61
N LYS A 180 30.75 10.29 49.06
CA LYS A 180 32.20 10.53 49.16
C LYS A 180 32.40 11.88 49.86
N LYS A 181 33.11 11.79 50.99
CA LYS A 181 33.49 12.86 51.92
C LYS A 181 34.44 13.90 51.28
N PRO A 182 34.65 15.06 51.94
CA PRO A 182 34.94 16.35 51.32
C PRO A 182 36.43 16.67 51.24
N THR A 183 36.77 17.69 50.45
CA THR A 183 37.82 18.68 50.78
C THR A 183 37.83 19.88 49.80
N ASN A 184 37.51 21.06 50.35
CA ASN A 184 38.28 22.30 50.29
C ASN A 184 38.99 22.72 48.97
N ASN A 185 38.53 23.82 48.36
CA ASN A 185 39.19 25.14 48.41
C ASN A 185 38.75 26.07 47.27
N THR A 186 38.11 27.18 47.67
CA THR A 186 38.35 28.58 47.28
C THR A 186 39.02 28.95 45.95
N LEU A 187 38.37 29.92 45.26
CA LEU A 187 38.90 31.16 44.63
C LEU A 187 39.99 30.96 43.54
N ASN A 188 39.96 31.58 42.34
CA ASN A 188 39.65 32.96 42.03
C ASN A 188 39.63 33.14 40.49
N VAL A 189 38.66 33.94 40.01
CA VAL A 189 38.78 35.15 39.15
C VAL A 189 39.90 35.22 38.09
N GLY A 190 39.52 35.54 36.84
CA GLY A 190 40.46 36.16 35.89
C GLY A 190 40.07 36.29 34.42
N ASN A 191 39.14 37.20 34.11
CA ASN A 191 39.25 38.24 33.06
C ASN A 191 39.30 37.99 31.51
N ILE A 192 38.40 38.75 30.84
CA ILE A 192 38.54 39.62 29.64
C ILE A 192 38.26 39.06 28.22
N GLY A 193 37.35 39.78 27.52
CA GLY A 193 37.40 40.09 26.08
C GLY A 193 36.12 39.72 25.31
N ALA A 194 35.05 40.52 25.26
CA ALA A 194 34.82 41.80 24.53
C ALA A 194 34.44 41.65 23.04
N ALA A 195 33.30 42.29 22.69
CA ALA A 195 32.78 42.76 21.39
C ALA A 195 31.40 42.13 21.06
N GLY A 196 30.30 42.86 20.81
CA GLY A 196 30.04 44.30 20.75
C GLY A 196 28.63 44.53 20.20
N THR A 197 28.05 45.67 20.59
CA THR A 197 26.93 46.42 19.98
C THR A 197 25.46 45.95 20.15
N THR A 198 24.81 46.70 21.04
CA THR A 198 23.38 47.07 21.28
C THR A 198 22.76 47.86 20.09
N PRO A 199 21.45 48.31 20.07
CA PRO A 199 20.57 48.59 21.23
C PRO A 199 19.04 48.32 21.15
N ALA A 200 18.46 48.20 22.37
CA ALA A 200 17.21 48.74 22.94
C ALA A 200 15.88 48.62 22.15
N THR A 201 14.77 48.15 22.72
CA THR A 201 13.98 48.78 23.81
C THR A 201 12.86 47.80 24.24
N THR A 202 12.78 47.43 25.53
CA THR A 202 11.79 47.90 26.55
C THR A 202 10.38 47.28 26.44
N GLU A 203 10.01 46.39 27.36
CA GLU A 203 8.85 46.58 28.27
C GLU A 203 8.73 45.47 29.34
N ARG A 204 8.08 45.84 30.46
CA ARG A 204 8.15 45.23 31.80
C ARG A 204 7.18 44.07 31.99
N LYS A 205 7.54 43.07 32.80
CA LYS A 205 6.61 42.14 33.50
C LYS A 205 6.55 42.46 35.00
N PRO A 206 5.37 42.45 35.64
CA PRO A 206 5.25 42.57 37.09
C PRO A 206 5.48 41.20 37.79
N THR A 207 6.01 41.31 39.00
CA THR A 207 6.33 40.26 39.98
C THR A 207 5.09 39.55 40.55
N SER A 208 5.08 38.21 40.57
CA SER A 208 4.07 37.38 41.26
C SER A 208 4.67 36.63 42.46
N ILE A 209 4.38 37.10 43.68
CA ILE A 209 4.62 36.36 44.94
C ILE A 209 3.34 35.64 45.42
N SER A 210 2.24 35.74 44.67
CA SER A 210 0.94 35.13 45.01
C SER A 210 0.67 33.76 44.37
N GLN A 211 1.56 33.24 43.52
CA GLN A 211 1.34 31.98 42.78
C GLN A 211 1.92 30.72 43.46
N SER A 212 2.76 30.88 44.49
CA SER A 212 3.33 29.71 45.18
C SER A 212 2.41 29.08 46.22
N ILE A 213 1.41 29.82 46.72
CA ILE A 213 0.51 29.37 47.80
C ILE A 213 -0.77 28.72 47.25
N SER A 214 -1.21 29.09 46.04
CA SER A 214 -2.38 28.48 45.39
C SER A 214 -2.12 27.05 44.91
N ASN A 215 -0.89 26.76 44.50
CA ASN A 215 -0.54 25.47 43.91
C ASN A 215 -0.38 24.36 44.97
N GLU A 216 0.04 24.70 46.20
CA GLU A 216 0.12 23.75 47.32
C GLU A 216 -1.27 23.35 47.87
N ILE A 217 -2.31 24.16 47.62
CA ILE A 217 -3.68 23.87 48.10
C ILE A 217 -4.43 22.99 47.09
N GLU A 218 -4.17 23.12 45.78
CA GLU A 218 -4.79 22.28 44.74
C GLU A 218 -4.25 20.84 44.74
N GLU A 219 -2.96 20.63 45.01
CA GLU A 219 -2.36 19.29 45.05
C GLU A 219 -2.91 18.42 46.19
N ASN A 220 -3.20 19.02 47.35
CA ASN A 220 -3.73 18.32 48.52
C ASN A 220 -5.23 17.94 48.39
N ILE A 221 -6.00 18.60 47.52
CA ILE A 221 -7.42 18.30 47.30
C ILE A 221 -7.60 17.16 46.27
N VAL A 222 -6.66 17.04 45.32
CA VAL A 222 -6.68 15.99 44.30
C VAL A 222 -6.29 14.62 44.89
N GLU A 223 -5.36 14.56 45.85
CA GLU A 223 -5.02 13.29 46.53
C GLU A 223 -6.13 12.78 47.45
N ALA A 224 -6.88 13.67 48.10
CA ALA A 224 -7.97 13.28 49.00
C ALA A 224 -9.22 12.75 48.27
N THR A 225 -9.46 13.20 47.03
CA THR A 225 -10.61 12.76 46.21
C THR A 225 -10.35 11.43 45.49
N ALA A 226 -9.09 11.10 45.19
CA ALA A 226 -8.71 9.81 44.60
C ALA A 226 -8.89 8.62 45.57
N ALA A 227 -8.75 8.83 46.88
CA ALA A 227 -8.88 7.77 47.89
C ALA A 227 -10.35 7.35 48.14
N ALA A 228 -11.32 8.22 47.90
CA ALA A 228 -12.73 7.97 48.17
C ALA A 228 -13.46 7.17 47.06
N ALA A 229 -12.91 7.09 45.85
CA ALA A 229 -13.52 6.40 44.72
C ALA A 229 -13.26 4.88 44.67
N ALA A 230 -12.41 4.34 45.55
CA ALA A 230 -11.98 2.94 45.53
C ALA A 230 -12.89 1.95 46.28
N THR A 231 -14.02 2.39 46.85
CA THR A 231 -14.91 1.53 47.66
C THR A 231 -16.39 1.69 47.30
N SER A 232 -16.80 1.19 46.12
CA SER A 232 -18.19 0.81 45.88
C SER A 232 -18.29 -0.32 44.83
N PRO A 233 -19.20 -1.31 44.99
CA PRO A 233 -19.36 -2.40 44.03
C PRO A 233 -20.24 -1.96 42.85
N LYS A 234 -19.75 -2.16 41.62
CA LYS A 234 -20.45 -1.82 40.37
C LYS A 234 -21.70 -2.70 40.15
N PRO A 235 -22.88 -2.14 39.80
CA PRO A 235 -24.00 -2.93 39.30
C PRO A 235 -23.76 -3.35 37.84
N ALA A 236 -24.14 -4.58 37.51
CA ALA A 236 -23.98 -5.17 36.19
C ALA A 236 -25.02 -4.62 35.20
N THR A 237 -24.61 -3.71 34.32
CA THR A 237 -25.37 -3.35 33.12
C THR A 237 -24.87 -4.18 31.94
N LYS A 238 -25.74 -5.07 31.43
CA LYS A 238 -25.51 -5.81 30.19
C LYS A 238 -25.50 -4.82 29.01
N ASN A 239 -24.32 -4.51 28.49
CA ASN A 239 -24.16 -3.85 27.20
C ASN A 239 -24.59 -4.79 26.07
N ILE A 240 -25.73 -4.48 25.45
CA ILE A 240 -26.13 -5.00 24.14
C ILE A 240 -25.51 -4.08 23.09
N MET A 241 -24.23 -4.28 22.84
CA MET A 241 -23.57 -3.90 21.59
C MET A 241 -22.36 -4.81 21.50
N GLY A 242 -22.55 -5.95 20.85
CA GLY A 242 -21.49 -6.89 20.59
C GLY A 242 -20.42 -6.16 19.79
N GLY A 243 -19.31 -5.85 20.45
CA GLY A 243 -18.07 -5.59 19.76
C GLY A 243 -17.78 -6.82 18.92
N PHE A 244 -17.98 -6.71 17.61
CA PHE A 244 -17.38 -7.65 16.67
C PHE A 244 -15.88 -7.50 16.85
N LYS A 245 -15.28 -8.36 17.69
CA LYS A 245 -13.88 -8.73 17.51
C LYS A 245 -13.82 -9.35 16.12
N ASN A 246 -13.51 -8.53 15.13
CA ASN A 246 -13.05 -8.99 13.83
C ASN A 246 -11.71 -9.69 14.09
N VAL A 247 -11.76 -10.94 14.53
CA VAL A 247 -10.64 -11.85 14.40
C VAL A 247 -10.45 -11.98 12.90
N ASP A 248 -9.37 -11.41 12.38
CA ASP A 248 -9.04 -11.48 10.97
C ASP A 248 -9.03 -12.97 10.57
N PRO A 249 -9.94 -13.46 9.71
CA PRO A 249 -9.96 -14.86 9.31
C PRO A 249 -8.81 -15.18 8.33
N LEU A 250 -8.12 -14.15 7.84
CA LEU A 250 -7.09 -14.24 6.81
C LEU A 250 -5.92 -15.17 7.18
N PRO A 251 -5.38 -15.21 8.42
CA PRO A 251 -4.29 -16.11 8.77
C PRO A 251 -4.68 -17.59 8.68
N GLU A 252 -5.93 -17.93 8.99
CA GLU A 252 -6.43 -19.30 8.94
C GLU A 252 -6.77 -19.71 7.50
N LEU A 253 -7.42 -18.84 6.74
CA LEU A 253 -7.69 -19.06 5.31
C LEU A 253 -6.38 -19.23 4.51
N LEU A 254 -5.38 -18.39 4.79
CA LEU A 254 -4.06 -18.43 4.17
C LEU A 254 -3.36 -19.75 4.51
N ARG A 255 -3.38 -20.18 5.77
CA ARG A 255 -2.82 -21.46 6.22
C ARG A 255 -3.45 -22.64 5.49
N ASN A 256 -4.78 -22.71 5.45
CA ASN A 256 -5.51 -23.80 4.80
C ASN A 256 -5.22 -23.86 3.28
N THR A 257 -5.15 -22.69 2.63
CA THR A 257 -4.82 -22.59 1.21
C THR A 257 -3.40 -23.05 0.93
N LEU A 258 -2.43 -22.65 1.76
CA LEU A 258 -1.04 -23.10 1.65
C LEU A 258 -0.92 -24.62 1.85
N ALA A 259 -1.59 -25.18 2.85
CA ALA A 259 -1.52 -26.62 3.15
C ALA A 259 -2.05 -27.48 1.99
N ILE A 260 -3.25 -27.18 1.47
CA ILE A 260 -3.85 -27.88 0.32
C ILE A 260 -2.92 -27.82 -0.89
N ARG A 261 -2.31 -26.67 -1.11
CA ARG A 261 -1.44 -26.45 -2.25
C ARG A 261 -0.13 -27.24 -2.19
N VAL A 262 0.48 -27.31 -1.02
CA VAL A 262 1.71 -28.07 -0.83
C VAL A 262 1.47 -29.56 -1.05
N TYR A 263 0.33 -30.07 -0.58
CA TYR A 263 -0.09 -31.44 -0.86
C TYR A 263 -0.23 -31.69 -2.37
N SER A 264 -0.89 -30.77 -3.08
CA SER A 264 -1.01 -30.82 -4.55
C SER A 264 0.36 -30.79 -5.24
N ASP A 265 1.23 -29.85 -4.88
CA ASP A 265 2.57 -29.71 -5.49
C ASP A 265 3.44 -30.96 -5.22
N LEU A 266 3.35 -31.58 -4.03
CA LEU A 266 4.07 -32.82 -3.71
C LEU A 266 3.55 -34.00 -4.54
N LEU A 267 2.22 -34.13 -4.68
CA LEU A 267 1.60 -35.15 -5.53
C LEU A 267 2.03 -35.00 -6.99
N PHE A 268 1.95 -33.78 -7.54
CA PHE A 268 2.41 -33.49 -8.90
C PHE A 268 3.90 -33.76 -9.09
N THR A 269 4.73 -33.51 -8.07
CA THR A 269 6.17 -33.81 -8.12
C THR A 269 6.41 -35.32 -8.28
N VAL A 270 5.69 -36.16 -7.52
CA VAL A 270 5.78 -37.62 -7.64
C VAL A 270 5.30 -38.10 -9.02
N VAL A 271 4.15 -37.60 -9.48
CA VAL A 271 3.61 -37.94 -10.80
C VAL A 271 4.58 -37.53 -11.92
N ASN A 272 5.15 -36.33 -11.85
CA ASN A 272 6.10 -35.82 -12.85
C ASN A 272 7.39 -36.66 -12.86
N THR A 273 7.90 -37.04 -11.67
CA THR A 273 9.08 -37.92 -11.55
C THR A 273 8.83 -39.25 -12.26
N LEU A 274 7.70 -39.91 -11.97
CA LEU A 274 7.36 -41.20 -12.55
C LEU A 274 7.10 -41.10 -14.06
N ALA A 275 6.41 -40.05 -14.51
CA ALA A 275 6.11 -39.84 -15.92
C ALA A 275 7.37 -39.60 -16.75
N VAL A 276 8.27 -38.72 -16.31
CA VAL A 276 9.54 -38.43 -17.00
C VAL A 276 10.43 -39.67 -17.02
N PHE A 277 10.54 -40.39 -15.90
CA PHE A 277 11.31 -41.62 -15.83
C PHE A 277 10.78 -42.68 -16.81
N ALA A 278 9.47 -42.91 -16.81
CA ALA A 278 8.83 -43.88 -17.71
C ALA A 278 9.00 -43.47 -19.17
N LEU A 279 8.80 -42.19 -19.51
CA LEU A 279 8.95 -41.69 -20.87
C LEU A 279 10.38 -41.86 -21.38
N HIS A 280 11.40 -41.45 -20.62
CA HIS A 280 12.79 -41.60 -21.06
C HIS A 280 13.20 -43.07 -21.23
N CYS A 281 12.67 -43.99 -20.40
CA CYS A 281 12.92 -45.42 -20.52
C CYS A 281 12.21 -46.07 -21.73
N THR A 282 11.30 -45.36 -22.42
CA THR A 282 10.55 -45.92 -23.55
C THR A 282 11.21 -45.61 -24.89
N SER A 283 11.12 -46.55 -25.84
CA SER A 283 11.55 -46.35 -27.22
C SER A 283 10.80 -45.22 -27.95
N VAL A 284 9.62 -44.84 -27.44
CA VAL A 284 8.82 -43.72 -27.96
C VAL A 284 9.58 -42.40 -27.82
N PHE A 285 10.29 -42.19 -26.70
CA PHE A 285 11.10 -40.99 -26.52
C PHE A 285 12.26 -40.95 -27.52
N SER A 286 13.02 -42.03 -27.67
CA SER A 286 14.10 -42.12 -28.67
C SER A 286 13.61 -41.89 -30.11
N ALA A 287 12.40 -42.37 -30.44
CA ALA A 287 11.79 -42.16 -31.77
C ALA A 287 11.30 -40.71 -31.99
N THR A 288 10.89 -40.01 -30.94
CA THR A 288 10.34 -38.64 -31.00
C THR A 288 11.38 -37.55 -30.77
N GLN A 289 12.52 -37.88 -30.16
CA GLN A 289 13.67 -37.01 -29.92
C GLN A 289 14.08 -36.11 -31.12
N PRO A 290 14.26 -36.61 -32.35
CA PRO A 290 14.66 -35.77 -33.48
C PRO A 290 13.61 -34.71 -33.87
N TYR A 291 12.33 -34.92 -33.53
CA TYR A 291 11.26 -33.95 -33.83
C TYR A 291 11.30 -32.75 -32.88
N PHE A 292 11.63 -32.97 -31.59
CA PHE A 292 11.79 -31.89 -30.62
C PHE A 292 12.97 -30.96 -30.98
N GLU A 293 14.02 -31.53 -31.57
CA GLU A 293 15.23 -30.79 -31.98
C GLU A 293 15.08 -30.08 -33.32
N ALA A 294 14.31 -30.64 -34.25
CA ALA A 294 14.10 -30.07 -35.57
C ALA A 294 13.09 -28.90 -35.56
N ARG A 295 12.16 -28.86 -34.60
CA ARG A 295 11.10 -27.82 -34.51
C ARG A 295 10.88 -27.30 -33.08
N PRO A 296 11.89 -26.68 -32.44
CA PRO A 296 11.72 -26.09 -31.11
C PRO A 296 10.70 -24.94 -31.11
N SER A 297 10.41 -24.34 -32.26
CA SER A 297 9.40 -23.30 -32.46
C SER A 297 7.94 -23.78 -32.36
N PHE A 298 7.66 -25.08 -32.19
CA PHE A 298 6.28 -25.57 -31.94
C PHE A 298 6.03 -25.93 -30.46
N SER A 299 7.05 -25.91 -29.60
CA SER A 299 6.96 -26.19 -28.17
C SER A 299 6.61 -24.93 -27.36
N PHE A 300 5.46 -24.30 -27.64
CA PHE A 300 4.99 -23.11 -26.91
C PHE A 300 4.15 -23.42 -25.66
N SER A 301 3.97 -24.70 -25.30
CA SER A 301 3.22 -25.12 -24.11
C SER A 301 4.15 -25.54 -22.98
N SER A 302 3.81 -25.18 -21.73
CA SER A 302 4.52 -25.56 -20.49
C SER A 302 4.80 -27.07 -20.37
N ILE A 303 4.02 -27.91 -21.06
CA ILE A 303 4.13 -29.38 -21.04
C ILE A 303 5.28 -29.90 -21.92
N LEU A 304 5.68 -29.16 -22.96
CA LEU A 304 6.69 -29.60 -23.94
C LEU A 304 8.13 -29.21 -23.57
N TYR A 305 8.33 -28.24 -22.67
CA TYR A 305 9.67 -27.82 -22.23
C TYR A 305 10.48 -28.91 -21.52
N PRO A 306 9.90 -29.69 -20.58
CA PRO A 306 10.63 -30.79 -19.94
C PRO A 306 11.12 -31.85 -20.94
N LEU A 307 10.33 -32.12 -22.00
CA LEU A 307 10.69 -33.06 -23.06
C LEU A 307 11.80 -32.53 -23.97
N LEU A 308 11.78 -31.22 -24.27
CA LEU A 308 12.83 -30.56 -25.01
C LEU A 308 14.17 -30.56 -24.24
N ILE A 309 14.11 -30.26 -22.94
CA ILE A 309 15.30 -30.28 -22.05
C ILE A 309 15.82 -31.72 -21.91
N ALA A 310 14.93 -32.70 -21.76
CA ALA A 310 15.27 -34.11 -21.80
C ALA A 310 16.00 -34.49 -23.10
N SER A 311 15.49 -34.05 -24.26
CA SER A 311 16.12 -34.31 -25.57
C SER A 311 17.55 -33.74 -25.65
N TYR A 312 17.71 -32.47 -25.26
CA TYR A 312 19.02 -31.82 -25.23
C TYR A 312 19.96 -32.49 -24.23
N MET A 313 19.46 -32.99 -23.10
CA MET A 313 20.24 -33.77 -22.15
C MET A 313 20.70 -35.10 -22.71
N THR A 314 19.81 -35.88 -23.32
CA THR A 314 20.15 -37.20 -23.84
C THR A 314 21.22 -37.14 -24.95
N ASN A 315 21.29 -36.03 -25.70
CA ASN A 315 22.26 -35.86 -26.79
C ASN A 315 23.54 -35.11 -26.41
N TYR A 316 23.49 -34.18 -25.46
CA TYR A 316 24.62 -33.30 -25.13
C TYR A 316 25.10 -33.41 -23.68
N ALA A 317 24.59 -34.38 -22.90
CA ALA A 317 25.07 -34.62 -21.55
C ALA A 317 26.58 -34.88 -21.53
N TRP A 318 27.25 -34.32 -20.51
CA TRP A 318 28.67 -34.51 -20.23
C TRP A 318 29.66 -33.88 -21.24
N ILE A 319 29.17 -33.25 -22.31
CA ILE A 319 30.02 -32.61 -23.33
C ILE A 319 30.28 -31.14 -22.93
N LEU A 320 31.51 -30.85 -22.50
CA LEU A 320 31.99 -29.49 -22.20
C LEU A 320 32.57 -28.81 -23.46
N PRO A 321 32.50 -27.46 -23.57
CA PRO A 321 32.96 -26.72 -24.75
C PRO A 321 34.41 -26.21 -24.69
N PHE A 322 35.14 -26.44 -23.60
CA PHE A 322 36.50 -25.93 -23.41
C PHE A 322 37.56 -26.97 -23.85
N PRO A 323 38.83 -26.57 -24.12
CA PRO A 323 39.90 -27.49 -24.55
C PRO A 323 40.42 -28.38 -23.40
N LEU A 324 39.51 -28.80 -22.52
CA LEU A 324 39.71 -29.75 -21.43
C LEU A 324 39.55 -31.20 -21.93
N GLN A 325 39.30 -31.41 -23.23
CA GLN A 325 39.22 -32.74 -23.87
C GLN A 325 40.54 -33.53 -23.80
N TYR A 326 41.63 -32.90 -23.34
CA TYR A 326 42.93 -33.52 -23.07
C TYR A 326 43.14 -33.93 -21.60
N LEU A 327 42.17 -33.70 -20.70
CA LEU A 327 42.23 -34.15 -19.31
C LEU A 327 41.79 -35.61 -19.19
N PRO A 328 42.35 -36.37 -18.23
CA PRO A 328 41.93 -37.75 -17.97
C PRO A 328 40.44 -37.79 -17.59
N ASP A 329 39.72 -38.83 -18.03
CA ASP A 329 38.29 -39.08 -17.79
C ASP A 329 37.78 -38.72 -16.38
N PRO A 330 38.46 -39.06 -15.26
CA PRO A 330 38.02 -38.64 -13.93
C PRO A 330 38.01 -37.12 -13.76
N ALA A 331 39.02 -36.40 -14.25
CA ALA A 331 39.11 -34.94 -14.11
C ALA A 331 38.07 -34.22 -14.99
N LEU A 332 37.74 -34.78 -16.17
CA LEU A 332 36.67 -34.27 -17.03
C LEU A 332 35.29 -34.42 -16.36
N ALA A 333 35.06 -35.54 -15.67
CA ALA A 333 33.83 -35.78 -14.91
C ALA A 333 33.62 -34.73 -13.81
N TRP A 334 34.70 -34.34 -13.10
CA TRP A 334 34.65 -33.37 -12.00
C TRP A 334 34.12 -31.98 -12.39
N ILE A 335 34.12 -31.66 -13.68
CA ILE A 335 33.71 -30.35 -14.22
C ILE A 335 32.46 -30.49 -15.12
N SER A 336 32.39 -31.51 -15.97
CA SER A 336 31.29 -31.70 -16.93
C SER A 336 29.97 -32.06 -16.26
N VAL A 337 30.02 -32.89 -15.22
CA VAL A 337 28.83 -33.36 -14.51
C VAL A 337 28.13 -32.23 -13.76
N PRO A 338 28.81 -31.45 -12.89
CA PRO A 338 28.19 -30.32 -12.21
C PRO A 338 27.65 -29.25 -13.16
N MET A 339 28.37 -28.95 -14.26
CA MET A 339 27.93 -27.95 -15.24
C MET A 339 26.68 -28.39 -16.00
N SER A 340 26.62 -29.66 -16.41
CA SER A 340 25.43 -30.23 -17.06
C SER A 340 24.22 -30.22 -16.13
N ALA A 341 24.42 -30.56 -14.85
CA ALA A 341 23.38 -30.49 -13.83
C ALA A 341 22.88 -29.06 -13.60
N LEU A 342 23.80 -28.08 -13.48
CA LEU A 342 23.49 -26.68 -13.28
C LEU A 342 22.69 -26.09 -14.46
N PHE A 343 23.16 -26.29 -15.70
CA PHE A 343 22.50 -25.72 -16.89
C PHE A 343 21.07 -26.24 -17.03
N SER A 344 20.90 -27.54 -16.85
CA SER A 344 19.59 -28.22 -16.99
C SER A 344 18.64 -27.82 -15.88
N PHE A 345 19.13 -27.74 -14.65
CA PHE A 345 18.35 -27.29 -13.50
C PHE A 345 17.88 -25.86 -13.70
N ARG A 346 18.78 -24.94 -14.09
CA ARG A 346 18.44 -23.53 -14.33
C ARG A 346 17.42 -23.36 -15.45
N ILE A 347 17.61 -24.03 -16.60
CA ILE A 347 16.67 -23.94 -17.74
C ILE A 347 15.31 -24.52 -17.34
N SER A 348 15.29 -25.68 -16.68
CA SER A 348 14.05 -26.32 -16.20
C SER A 348 13.31 -25.46 -15.20
N ARG A 349 14.02 -24.83 -14.25
CA ARG A 349 13.40 -23.98 -13.22
C ARG A 349 12.80 -22.72 -13.82
N THR A 350 13.51 -22.06 -14.74
CA THR A 350 12.96 -20.91 -15.49
C THR A 350 11.75 -21.30 -16.34
N ALA A 351 11.74 -22.51 -16.91
CA ALA A 351 10.60 -23.00 -17.69
C ALA A 351 9.34 -23.18 -16.82
N TYR A 352 9.46 -23.52 -15.55
CA TYR A 352 8.32 -23.59 -14.65
C TYR A 352 7.94 -22.24 -14.02
N ALA A 353 8.92 -21.38 -13.73
CA ALA A 353 8.69 -20.10 -13.06
C ALA A 353 8.22 -18.99 -14.02
N GLN A 354 8.87 -18.84 -15.18
CA GLN A 354 8.71 -17.73 -16.12
C GLN A 354 8.93 -18.22 -17.57
N THR A 355 7.96 -18.94 -18.13
CA THR A 355 8.02 -19.49 -19.50
C THR A 355 8.31 -18.42 -20.57
N GLN A 356 7.75 -17.23 -20.39
CA GLN A 356 7.84 -16.13 -21.34
C GLN A 356 9.28 -15.68 -21.62
N LEU A 357 10.16 -15.79 -20.62
CA LEU A 357 11.57 -15.41 -20.77
C LEU A 357 12.38 -16.40 -21.60
N LEU A 358 11.86 -17.59 -21.91
CA LEU A 358 12.59 -18.63 -22.64
C LEU A 358 12.28 -18.65 -24.15
N TYR A 359 11.22 -17.99 -24.63
CA TYR A 359 10.85 -18.04 -26.05
C TYR A 359 11.97 -17.52 -26.96
N ILE A 360 12.49 -16.32 -26.66
CA ILE A 360 13.52 -15.69 -27.47
C ILE A 360 14.88 -16.39 -27.30
N PRO A 361 15.34 -16.72 -26.07
CA PRO A 361 16.53 -17.55 -25.88
C PRO A 361 16.51 -18.89 -26.64
N LEU A 362 15.35 -19.56 -26.68
CA LEU A 362 15.21 -20.82 -27.39
C LEU A 362 15.38 -20.64 -28.90
N THR A 363 14.74 -19.62 -29.47
CA THR A 363 14.89 -19.30 -30.91
C THR A 363 16.32 -18.88 -31.24
N GLY A 364 16.95 -18.06 -30.40
CA GLY A 364 18.34 -17.62 -30.57
C GLY A 364 19.33 -18.79 -30.52
N ALA A 365 19.19 -19.67 -29.52
CA ALA A 365 20.00 -20.88 -29.40
C ALA A 365 19.81 -21.81 -30.61
N PHE A 366 18.57 -21.98 -31.09
CA PHE A 366 18.28 -22.78 -32.27
C PHE A 366 18.90 -22.20 -33.55
N VAL A 367 18.69 -20.91 -33.84
CA VAL A 367 19.23 -20.26 -35.03
C VAL A 367 20.75 -20.38 -35.06
N LEU A 368 21.41 -20.12 -33.93
CA LEU A 368 22.86 -20.23 -33.84
C LEU A 368 23.35 -21.67 -34.02
N SER A 369 22.60 -22.65 -33.51
CA SER A 369 22.92 -24.09 -33.70
C SER A 369 22.79 -24.54 -35.17
N GLN A 370 21.96 -23.88 -35.98
CA GLN A 370 21.84 -24.19 -37.42
C GLN A 370 22.91 -23.49 -38.25
N ILE A 371 23.35 -22.28 -37.86
CA ILE A 371 24.43 -21.54 -38.52
C ILE A 371 25.77 -22.29 -38.37
N GLY A 372 25.97 -23.02 -37.27
CA GLY A 372 27.16 -23.83 -37.02
C GLY A 372 27.30 -25.10 -37.87
N LYS A 373 26.30 -25.48 -38.68
CA LYS A 373 26.42 -26.60 -39.62
C LYS A 373 27.00 -26.09 -40.95
N PRO A 374 28.03 -26.71 -41.54
CA PRO A 374 28.52 -26.30 -42.85
C PRO A 374 27.43 -26.55 -43.90
N ILE A 375 26.78 -25.47 -44.34
CA ILE A 375 25.70 -25.47 -45.34
C ILE A 375 26.21 -25.84 -46.76
N PHE A 376 27.53 -26.03 -46.95
CA PHE A 376 28.17 -26.26 -48.26
C PHE A 376 29.15 -27.44 -48.31
N LEU A 377 28.71 -28.66 -47.97
CA LEU A 377 29.42 -29.88 -48.41
C LEU A 377 28.49 -30.75 -49.28
N PRO A 378 28.90 -31.12 -50.50
CA PRO A 378 28.08 -31.88 -51.44
C PRO A 378 27.74 -33.29 -50.92
N PRO A 379 26.60 -33.86 -51.38
CA PRO A 379 26.00 -35.07 -50.80
C PRO A 379 26.78 -36.38 -51.01
N GLU A 380 27.90 -36.37 -51.75
CA GLU A 380 28.66 -37.58 -52.10
C GLU A 380 29.62 -38.09 -51.01
N SER A 381 29.82 -37.36 -49.90
CA SER A 381 30.71 -37.80 -48.81
C SER A 381 30.02 -38.48 -47.63
N ARG A 382 28.71 -38.79 -47.72
CA ARG A 382 27.99 -39.55 -46.68
C ARG A 382 28.23 -41.05 -46.82
N ILE A 383 29.38 -41.53 -46.37
CA ILE A 383 29.57 -42.97 -46.11
C ILE A 383 28.89 -43.28 -44.76
N PRO A 384 27.95 -44.25 -44.69
CA PRO A 384 27.40 -44.68 -43.42
C PRO A 384 28.44 -45.56 -42.71
N LEU A 385 29.02 -45.05 -41.62
CA LEU A 385 29.87 -45.87 -40.75
C LEU A 385 29.00 -46.66 -39.74
N PRO A 386 29.42 -47.88 -39.35
CA PRO A 386 28.68 -48.72 -38.43
C PRO A 386 28.65 -48.13 -37.01
N PRO A 387 27.66 -48.50 -36.17
CA PRO A 387 27.56 -48.00 -34.80
C PRO A 387 28.71 -48.59 -33.97
N GLY A 388 29.60 -47.72 -33.47
CA GLY A 388 30.68 -48.13 -32.55
C GLY A 388 32.00 -47.33 -32.61
N THR A 389 32.17 -46.38 -33.54
CA THR A 389 33.42 -45.60 -33.63
C THR A 389 33.18 -44.12 -33.36
N ALA A 390 33.13 -43.75 -32.08
CA ALA A 390 33.11 -42.35 -31.62
C ALA A 390 34.50 -41.69 -31.59
N SER A 391 35.55 -42.35 -32.08
CA SER A 391 36.95 -41.91 -31.89
C SER A 391 37.56 -41.11 -33.05
N THR A 392 36.83 -40.81 -34.13
CA THR A 392 37.42 -40.20 -35.35
C THR A 392 36.91 -38.80 -35.70
N TYR A 393 36.41 -38.04 -34.73
CA TYR A 393 36.22 -36.58 -34.83
C TYR A 393 37.27 -35.77 -34.06
N LEU A 394 38.33 -36.41 -33.55
CA LEU A 394 39.27 -35.78 -32.62
C LEU A 394 40.23 -34.73 -33.24
N ASN A 395 40.15 -34.41 -34.54
CA ASN A 395 41.18 -33.61 -35.22
C ASN A 395 40.68 -32.35 -35.96
N ALA A 396 39.55 -31.76 -35.57
CA ALA A 396 39.19 -30.40 -35.99
C ALA A 396 38.89 -29.54 -34.75
N PRO A 397 39.67 -28.49 -34.45
CA PRO A 397 39.43 -27.60 -33.32
C PRO A 397 38.40 -26.54 -33.72
N GLU A 398 37.20 -26.95 -34.13
CA GLU A 398 36.10 -26.00 -34.28
C GLU A 398 35.33 -25.96 -32.97
N ILE A 399 35.43 -24.82 -32.31
CA ILE A 399 34.85 -24.49 -30.99
C ILE A 399 33.33 -24.44 -31.14
N TYR A 400 32.68 -25.58 -31.24
CA TYR A 400 31.23 -25.66 -31.29
C TYR A 400 30.67 -25.67 -29.87
N LEU A 401 30.14 -24.53 -29.44
CA LEU A 401 29.40 -24.42 -28.20
C LEU A 401 28.16 -25.34 -28.28
N THR A 402 27.97 -26.23 -27.29
CA THR A 402 26.84 -27.15 -27.28
C THR A 402 25.50 -26.37 -27.24
N PRO A 403 24.42 -26.85 -27.90
CA PRO A 403 23.11 -26.18 -27.88
C PRO A 403 22.57 -25.95 -26.46
N LEU A 404 22.90 -26.85 -25.53
CA LEU A 404 22.60 -26.71 -24.11
C LEU A 404 23.26 -25.46 -23.49
N LEU A 405 24.57 -25.27 -23.72
CA LEU A 405 25.28 -24.12 -23.20
C LEU A 405 24.78 -22.83 -23.88
N MET A 406 24.52 -22.87 -25.18
CA MET A 406 23.92 -21.74 -25.89
C MET A 406 22.57 -21.34 -25.26
N LEU A 407 21.70 -22.31 -24.98
CA LEU A 407 20.42 -22.04 -24.32
C LEU A 407 20.59 -21.46 -22.92
N TYR A 408 21.56 -21.97 -22.13
CA TYR A 408 21.90 -21.41 -20.82
C TYR A 408 22.37 -19.96 -20.91
N LEU A 409 23.32 -19.65 -21.81
CA LEU A 409 23.87 -18.31 -21.99
C LEU A 409 22.82 -17.33 -22.49
N PHE A 410 22.04 -17.69 -23.51
CA PHE A 410 20.95 -16.84 -24.00
C PHE A 410 19.90 -16.60 -22.92
N ALA A 411 19.56 -17.63 -22.13
CA ALA A 411 18.60 -17.47 -21.06
C ALA A 411 19.13 -16.57 -19.92
N ALA A 412 20.44 -16.58 -19.64
CA ALA A 412 21.07 -15.68 -18.67
C ALA A 412 21.22 -14.23 -19.18
N ILE A 413 21.52 -14.06 -20.48
CA ILE A 413 21.76 -12.74 -21.10
C ILE A 413 20.44 -12.03 -21.43
N TRP A 414 19.40 -12.77 -21.83
CA TRP A 414 18.15 -12.18 -22.31
C TRP A 414 17.46 -11.22 -21.31
N PRO A 415 17.31 -11.55 -20.02
CA PRO A 415 16.77 -10.62 -19.03
C PRO A 415 17.57 -9.31 -18.92
N LYS A 416 18.90 -9.37 -19.09
CA LYS A 416 19.77 -8.18 -19.09
C LYS A 416 19.62 -7.33 -20.34
N ILE A 417 19.36 -7.96 -21.49
CA ILE A 417 19.02 -7.23 -22.72
C ILE A 417 17.68 -6.51 -22.58
N GLN A 418 16.68 -7.16 -21.95
CA GLN A 418 15.38 -6.53 -21.67
C GLN A 418 15.54 -5.33 -20.73
N GLU A 419 16.29 -5.49 -19.63
CA GLU A 419 16.57 -4.39 -18.70
C GLU A 419 17.34 -3.23 -19.38
N LEU A 420 18.30 -3.54 -20.25
CA LEU A 420 19.01 -2.53 -21.04
C LEU A 420 18.05 -1.79 -21.99
N THR A 421 17.15 -2.53 -22.65
CA THR A 421 16.17 -1.95 -23.57
C THR A 421 15.23 -1.00 -22.84
N LEU A 422 14.73 -1.38 -21.65
CA LEU A 422 13.90 -0.51 -20.82
C LEU A 422 14.64 0.76 -20.38
N LYS A 423 15.91 0.64 -19.97
CA LYS A 423 16.75 1.79 -19.60
C LYS A 423 17.02 2.72 -20.78
N LEU A 424 17.30 2.17 -21.96
CA LEU A 424 17.49 2.96 -23.18
C LEU A 424 16.19 3.65 -23.58
N ASN A 425 15.05 2.99 -23.46
CA ASN A 425 13.74 3.60 -23.72
C ASN A 425 13.48 4.78 -22.79
N PHE A 426 13.75 4.61 -21.49
CA PHE A 426 13.64 5.68 -20.51
C PHE A 426 14.56 6.87 -20.85
N VAL A 427 15.83 6.61 -21.17
CA VAL A 427 16.79 7.66 -21.57
C VAL A 427 16.32 8.39 -22.84
N LEU A 428 15.82 7.66 -23.84
CA LEU A 428 15.32 8.24 -25.09
C LEU A 428 14.06 9.08 -24.89
N ALA A 429 13.11 8.58 -24.10
CA ALA A 429 11.87 9.30 -23.74
C ALA A 429 12.17 10.55 -22.89
N TYR A 430 13.20 10.50 -22.03
CA TYR A 430 13.61 11.64 -21.21
C TYR A 430 14.36 12.72 -22.00
N ILE A 431 15.20 12.33 -22.97
CA ILE A 431 16.00 13.28 -23.80
C ILE A 431 15.17 13.84 -24.97
N ALA A 432 14.00 13.27 -25.25
CA ALA A 432 12.99 13.73 -26.18
C ALA A 432 12.85 15.27 -26.31
N PRO A 433 13.18 15.89 -27.47
CA PRO A 433 13.02 17.33 -27.63
C PRO A 433 11.56 17.78 -27.75
N TRP A 434 10.61 16.88 -28.00
CA TRP A 434 9.18 17.20 -28.19
C TRP A 434 8.27 16.84 -27.01
N GLN A 435 8.74 16.11 -26.00
CA GLN A 435 7.94 15.75 -24.80
C GLN A 435 8.06 16.79 -23.67
N ILE A 436 9.08 17.66 -23.70
CA ILE A 436 9.29 18.65 -22.66
C ILE A 436 8.52 19.92 -23.03
N SER A 437 7.47 20.22 -22.28
CA SER A 437 6.97 21.60 -22.20
C SER A 437 8.11 22.45 -21.66
N TRP A 438 8.68 23.31 -22.50
CA TRP A 438 9.80 24.20 -22.17
C TRP A 438 9.49 25.09 -20.96
N GLY A 439 9.68 24.58 -19.75
CA GLY A 439 9.51 25.35 -18.52
C GLY A 439 10.74 26.21 -18.19
N SER A 440 11.89 25.92 -18.82
CA SER A 440 13.14 26.63 -18.58
C SER A 440 14.06 26.60 -19.81
N ALA A 441 14.67 27.75 -20.13
CA ALA A 441 15.66 27.90 -21.20
C ALA A 441 16.90 27.01 -21.01
N PHE A 442 17.20 26.59 -19.77
CA PHE A 442 18.34 25.73 -19.46
C PHE A 442 18.28 24.37 -20.17
N HIS A 443 17.09 23.77 -20.30
CA HIS A 443 16.95 22.48 -20.98
C HIS A 443 17.26 22.56 -22.48
N ALA A 444 17.05 23.73 -23.11
CA ALA A 444 17.33 23.95 -24.53
C ALA A 444 18.83 23.95 -24.84
N PHE A 445 19.62 24.40 -23.87
CA PHE A 445 21.07 24.40 -23.96
C PHE A 445 21.68 23.06 -23.51
N ALA A 446 21.16 22.43 -22.46
CA ALA A 446 21.73 21.20 -21.90
C ALA A 446 21.69 19.99 -22.84
N GLN A 447 20.66 19.86 -23.69
CA GLN A 447 20.49 18.71 -24.59
C GLN A 447 21.59 18.63 -25.68
N PRO A 448 21.91 19.69 -26.45
CA PRO A 448 23.05 19.68 -27.38
C PRO A 448 24.38 19.35 -26.71
N PHE A 449 24.62 19.83 -25.48
CA PHE A 449 25.83 19.51 -24.72
C PHE A 449 25.88 18.06 -24.19
N SER A 450 24.75 17.34 -24.19
CA SER A 450 24.70 15.93 -23.80
C SER A 450 25.05 14.95 -24.94
N LEU A 451 25.02 15.40 -26.21
CA LEU A 451 25.35 14.57 -27.38
C LEU A 451 26.76 13.95 -27.33
N PRO A 452 27.83 14.67 -26.94
CA PRO A 452 29.15 14.08 -26.76
C PRO A 452 29.21 13.01 -25.65
N HIS A 453 28.29 13.05 -24.69
CA HIS A 453 28.21 12.12 -23.57
C HIS A 453 27.32 10.90 -23.86
N SER A 454 26.69 10.82 -25.04
CA SER A 454 25.84 9.68 -25.44
C SER A 454 26.56 8.32 -25.33
N GLY A 455 27.84 8.25 -25.72
CA GLY A 455 28.65 7.04 -25.56
C GLY A 455 28.87 6.65 -24.10
N MET A 456 29.08 7.63 -23.22
CA MET A 456 29.20 7.41 -21.78
C MET A 456 27.89 6.94 -21.17
N ILE A 457 26.75 7.53 -21.58
CA ILE A 457 25.41 7.12 -21.13
C ILE A 457 25.12 5.68 -21.58
N LEU A 458 25.49 5.29 -22.80
CA LEU A 458 25.33 3.91 -23.29
C LEU A 458 26.18 2.92 -22.48
N ILE A 459 27.45 3.23 -22.23
CA ILE A 459 28.34 2.40 -21.41
C ILE A 459 27.79 2.29 -19.99
N GLN A 460 27.33 3.40 -19.42
CA GLN A 460 26.76 3.44 -18.09
C GLN A 460 25.45 2.66 -18.02
N ALA A 461 24.57 2.76 -19.02
CA ALA A 461 23.33 1.98 -19.11
C ALA A 461 23.61 0.48 -19.26
N ALA A 462 24.63 0.10 -20.04
CA ALA A 462 25.07 -1.29 -20.16
C ALA A 462 25.61 -1.84 -18.83
N PHE A 463 26.49 -1.09 -18.15
CA PHE A 463 27.04 -1.47 -16.85
C PHE A 463 25.97 -1.52 -15.75
N SER A 464 25.08 -0.54 -15.75
CA SER A 464 23.91 -0.45 -14.87
C SER A 464 22.96 -1.63 -15.09
N SER A 465 22.70 -2.06 -16.33
CA SER A 465 21.92 -3.28 -16.62
C SER A 465 22.63 -4.54 -16.12
N LEU A 466 23.94 -4.66 -16.34
CA LEU A 466 24.71 -5.82 -15.87
C LEU A 466 24.57 -6.04 -14.35
N ILE A 467 24.65 -4.98 -13.56
CA ILE A 467 24.55 -5.03 -12.09
C ILE A 467 23.09 -4.95 -11.60
N SER A 468 22.14 -4.66 -12.48
CA SER A 468 20.75 -4.31 -12.14
C SER A 468 20.62 -3.11 -11.19
N ALA A 469 21.41 -2.06 -11.44
CA ALA A 469 21.34 -0.79 -10.71
C ALA A 469 20.39 0.19 -11.43
N PRO A 470 19.56 0.99 -10.75
CA PRO A 470 18.71 1.99 -11.40
C PRO A 470 19.52 3.16 -11.99
N LEU A 471 18.98 3.84 -13.00
CA LEU A 471 19.53 5.08 -13.56
C LEU A 471 18.69 6.28 -13.12
N ASN A 472 19.33 7.30 -12.53
CA ASN A 472 18.66 8.52 -12.10
C ASN A 472 19.19 9.73 -12.88
N PRO A 473 18.33 10.63 -13.38
CA PRO A 473 18.78 11.90 -13.93
C PRO A 473 19.36 12.78 -12.82
N PHE A 474 20.57 13.29 -13.01
CA PHE A 474 21.25 14.15 -12.05
C PHE A 474 20.64 15.54 -12.07
N LEU A 475 20.02 15.96 -10.96
CA LEU A 475 19.40 17.30 -10.81
C LEU A 475 18.39 17.65 -11.92
N GLY A 476 17.70 16.66 -12.48
CA GLY A 476 16.77 16.86 -13.61
C GLY A 476 17.46 17.18 -14.94
N SER A 477 18.78 17.04 -15.05
CA SER A 477 19.53 17.25 -16.30
C SER A 477 19.55 16.01 -17.20
N SER A 478 20.05 16.17 -18.44
CA SER A 478 20.29 15.07 -19.39
C SER A 478 21.47 14.16 -19.04
N PHE A 479 22.13 14.39 -17.89
CA PHE A 479 23.16 13.50 -17.36
C PHE A 479 22.53 12.46 -16.44
N PHE A 480 22.79 11.18 -16.71
CA PHE A 480 22.34 10.09 -15.84
C PHE A 480 23.47 9.66 -14.93
N ILE A 481 23.15 9.35 -13.67
CA ILE A 481 24.04 8.71 -12.70
C ILE A 481 23.44 7.37 -12.29
N MET A 482 24.29 6.36 -12.09
CA MET A 482 23.86 5.08 -11.57
C MET A 482 23.53 5.22 -10.08
N SER A 483 22.31 4.87 -9.70
CA SER A 483 21.89 4.81 -8.30
C SER A 483 22.52 3.58 -7.62
N TYR A 484 22.43 3.53 -6.29
CA TYR A 484 22.79 2.33 -5.56
C TYR A 484 21.88 1.16 -5.94
N VAL A 485 22.45 -0.03 -5.87
CA VAL A 485 21.80 -1.27 -6.27
C VAL A 485 20.73 -1.67 -5.25
N ARG A 486 19.58 -2.20 -5.70
CA ARG A 486 18.45 -2.58 -4.84
C ARG A 486 17.88 -3.95 -5.23
N PRO A 487 17.46 -4.77 -4.25
CA PRO A 487 16.74 -6.01 -4.51
C PRO A 487 15.46 -5.78 -5.33
N VAL A 488 15.06 -6.77 -6.12
CA VAL A 488 13.85 -6.70 -6.96
C VAL A 488 12.59 -6.77 -6.09
N LYS A 489 12.60 -7.65 -5.08
CA LYS A 489 11.58 -7.69 -4.03
C LYS A 489 12.02 -6.82 -2.87
N PHE A 490 11.34 -5.70 -2.69
CA PHE A 490 11.54 -4.86 -1.52
C PHE A 490 10.20 -4.37 -1.00
N TRP A 491 10.12 -4.26 0.31
CA TRP A 491 9.10 -3.48 0.97
C TRP A 491 9.67 -2.08 1.18
N GLU A 492 8.84 -1.05 0.97
CA GLU A 492 9.18 0.22 1.59
C GLU A 492 9.25 0.02 3.10
N LYS A 493 10.14 0.76 3.75
CA LYS A 493 10.22 0.73 5.21
C LYS A 493 8.82 0.98 5.77
N ASP A 494 8.35 0.06 6.62
CA ASP A 494 7.11 0.26 7.36
C ASP A 494 7.29 1.48 8.25
N TYR A 495 6.91 2.65 7.72
CA TYR A 495 6.57 3.75 8.58
C TYR A 495 5.35 3.24 9.33
N ASN A 496 5.54 2.89 10.60
CA ASN A 496 4.44 2.64 11.52
C ASN A 496 3.67 3.96 11.66
N THR A 497 2.87 4.30 10.65
CA THR A 497 1.97 5.44 10.64
C THR A 497 0.87 5.05 11.60
N LYS A 498 1.09 5.35 12.88
CA LYS A 498 0.04 5.20 13.88
C LYS A 498 -1.10 6.12 13.47
N ARG A 499 -2.27 5.52 13.32
CA ARG A 499 -3.53 6.20 13.04
C ARG A 499 -3.68 7.42 13.96
N VAL A 500 -3.91 8.59 13.37
CA VAL A 500 -4.05 9.87 14.07
C VAL A 500 -5.52 10.25 14.17
N ASP A 501 -6.27 9.60 15.05
CA ASP A 501 -7.69 9.91 15.25
C ASP A 501 -7.90 10.44 16.68
N HIS A 502 -9.09 10.99 16.97
CA HIS A 502 -9.40 11.55 18.29
C HIS A 502 -9.27 10.54 19.44
N SER A 503 -9.32 9.22 19.19
CA SER A 503 -9.10 8.20 20.21
C SER A 503 -7.63 8.01 20.60
N ASN A 504 -6.69 8.37 19.71
CA ASN A 504 -5.27 8.01 19.83
C ASN A 504 -4.37 9.24 20.04
N LEU A 505 -4.91 10.45 19.87
CA LEU A 505 -4.22 11.71 20.11
C LEU A 505 -4.33 12.14 21.58
N ARG A 506 -3.27 12.74 22.12
CA ARG A 506 -3.34 13.41 23.43
C ARG A 506 -4.27 14.62 23.35
N LEU A 507 -5.04 14.88 24.40
CA LEU A 507 -5.95 16.05 24.45
C LEU A 507 -5.21 17.37 24.16
N SER A 508 -3.98 17.53 24.65
CA SER A 508 -3.16 18.72 24.36
C SER A 508 -2.89 18.87 22.87
N SER A 509 -2.54 17.79 22.16
CA SER A 509 -2.35 17.82 20.71
C SER A 509 -3.64 18.06 19.92
N GLN A 510 -4.80 17.72 20.48
CA GLN A 510 -6.10 18.05 19.90
C GLN A 510 -6.42 19.55 20.07
N LEU A 511 -5.96 20.16 21.17
CA LEU A 511 -6.16 21.58 21.46
C LEU A 511 -5.17 22.47 20.69
N ASP A 512 -3.91 22.05 20.60
CA ASP A 512 -2.81 22.80 19.97
C ASP A 512 -2.86 22.81 18.44
N ARG A 513 -3.43 21.77 17.81
CA ARG A 513 -3.49 21.67 16.34
C ARG A 513 -4.51 22.61 15.69
N GLY A 514 -5.38 23.26 16.46
CA GLY A 514 -6.46 24.08 15.91
C GLY A 514 -7.31 23.31 14.87
N PRO A 515 -8.16 24.00 14.10
CA PRO A 515 -8.87 23.42 12.96
C PRO A 515 -7.98 23.29 11.70
N MET A 516 -6.65 23.31 11.81
CA MET A 516 -5.78 23.01 10.66
C MET A 516 -5.81 21.50 10.42
N MET A 517 -6.62 21.11 9.44
CA MET A 517 -6.87 19.74 9.02
C MET A 517 -5.64 19.10 8.39
N ASP A 518 -5.32 17.88 8.81
CA ASP A 518 -4.46 16.98 8.04
C ASP A 518 -5.36 16.20 7.06
N ASP A 519 -5.73 16.80 5.93
CA ASP A 519 -6.52 16.17 4.85
C ASP A 519 -5.96 14.80 4.42
N SER A 520 -4.64 14.61 4.57
CA SER A 520 -3.97 13.34 4.27
C SER A 520 -4.46 12.17 5.12
N ASN A 521 -4.86 12.39 6.38
CA ASN A 521 -5.43 11.30 7.18
C ASN A 521 -6.85 10.93 6.73
N LEU A 522 -7.61 11.91 6.22
CA LEU A 522 -8.96 11.67 5.70
C LEU A 522 -8.93 10.89 4.39
N ASN A 523 -7.94 11.13 3.52
CA ASN A 523 -7.80 10.39 2.26
C ASN A 523 -7.22 8.98 2.45
N ALA A 524 -6.37 8.78 3.46
CA ALA A 524 -5.76 7.49 3.78
C ALA A 524 -6.79 6.35 3.94
N ILE A 525 -8.00 6.65 4.42
CA ILE A 525 -9.06 5.66 4.59
C ILE A 525 -9.53 5.03 3.27
N PHE A 526 -9.59 5.81 2.20
CA PHE A 526 -10.02 5.32 0.89
C PHE A 526 -8.98 4.39 0.29
N TYR A 527 -7.69 4.66 0.53
CA TYR A 527 -6.62 3.76 0.11
C TYR A 527 -6.60 2.47 0.95
N GLU A 528 -6.92 2.53 2.24
CA GLU A 528 -7.10 1.33 3.06
C GLU A 528 -8.27 0.48 2.54
N HIS A 529 -9.41 1.10 2.26
CA HIS A 529 -10.57 0.43 1.67
C HIS A 529 -10.24 -0.22 0.33
N LEU A 530 -9.61 0.53 -0.58
CA LEU A 530 -9.17 0.04 -1.88
C LEU A 530 -8.19 -1.14 -1.76
N THR A 531 -7.29 -1.10 -0.78
CA THR A 531 -6.36 -2.19 -0.51
C THR A 531 -7.10 -3.47 -0.13
N ARG A 532 -8.15 -3.38 0.70
CA ARG A 532 -9.00 -4.55 1.04
C ARG A 532 -9.77 -5.08 -0.17
N SER A 533 -10.28 -4.20 -1.03
CA SER A 533 -10.93 -4.59 -2.29
C SER A 533 -9.95 -5.33 -3.21
N LEU A 534 -8.72 -4.79 -3.38
CA LEU A 534 -7.66 -5.44 -4.18
C LEU A 534 -7.23 -6.78 -3.59
N GLN A 535 -7.17 -6.92 -2.26
CA GLN A 535 -6.85 -8.19 -1.59
C GLN A 535 -7.83 -9.30 -1.96
N GLN A 536 -9.10 -8.97 -2.23
CA GLN A 536 -10.12 -9.95 -2.61
C GLN A 536 -10.11 -10.29 -4.11
N SER A 537 -9.84 -9.33 -4.99
CA SER A 537 -10.00 -9.52 -6.45
C SER A 537 -8.68 -9.74 -7.22
N LEU A 538 -7.59 -9.09 -6.82
CA LEU A 538 -6.38 -8.93 -7.63
C LEU A 538 -5.77 -10.26 -8.10
N ALA A 539 -5.70 -11.26 -7.21
CA ALA A 539 -5.14 -12.57 -7.57
C ALA A 539 -5.98 -13.27 -8.64
N GLY A 540 -7.30 -13.19 -8.56
CA GLY A 540 -8.20 -13.73 -9.60
C GLY A 540 -8.13 -12.95 -10.90
N ASP A 541 -8.01 -11.63 -10.81
CA ASP A 541 -7.93 -10.74 -11.99
C ASP A 541 -6.62 -10.91 -12.76
N LEU A 542 -5.51 -11.15 -12.07
CA LEU A 542 -4.23 -11.49 -12.69
C LEU A 542 -4.27 -12.85 -13.38
N LEU A 543 -4.91 -13.86 -12.76
CA LEU A 543 -5.07 -15.18 -13.39
C LEU A 543 -5.95 -15.13 -14.64
N LEU A 544 -6.96 -14.27 -14.66
CA LEU A 544 -7.86 -14.07 -15.80
C LEU A 544 -7.31 -13.10 -16.85
N GLY A 545 -6.16 -12.46 -16.61
CA GLY A 545 -5.56 -11.47 -17.51
C GLY A 545 -6.35 -10.17 -17.63
N ARG A 546 -7.16 -9.82 -16.62
CA ARG A 546 -8.00 -8.59 -16.60
C ARG A 546 -7.22 -7.33 -16.20
N TRP A 547 -6.04 -7.49 -15.60
CA TRP A 547 -5.20 -6.39 -15.11
C TRP A 547 -4.19 -5.90 -16.15
N ALA A 548 -3.34 -6.81 -16.64
CA ALA A 548 -2.36 -6.54 -17.69
C ALA A 548 -2.05 -7.85 -18.43
N SER A 549 -1.51 -7.75 -19.65
CA SER A 549 -1.15 -8.89 -20.50
C SER A 549 -0.02 -9.73 -19.91
N THR A 550 0.94 -9.08 -19.24
CA THR A 550 2.07 -9.71 -18.54
C THR A 550 2.39 -8.94 -17.27
N VAL A 551 2.53 -9.64 -16.14
CA VAL A 551 2.93 -9.03 -14.86
C VAL A 551 4.15 -9.77 -14.32
N HIS A 552 5.21 -9.03 -14.05
CA HIS A 552 6.43 -9.50 -13.45
C HIS A 552 6.57 -9.03 -11.99
N PRO A 553 7.27 -9.81 -11.13
CA PRO A 553 7.64 -9.34 -9.80
C PRO A 553 8.52 -8.09 -9.90
N GLY A 554 8.15 -7.02 -9.20
CA GLY A 554 8.81 -5.71 -9.23
C GLY A 554 8.12 -4.67 -10.12
N ASP A 555 7.04 -5.03 -10.83
CA ASP A 555 6.29 -4.09 -11.66
C ASP A 555 5.47 -3.11 -10.81
N CYS A 556 5.46 -1.85 -11.23
CA CYS A 556 4.67 -0.78 -10.63
C CYS A 556 3.57 -0.34 -11.59
N PHE A 557 2.34 -0.33 -11.11
CA PHE A 557 1.15 0.15 -11.82
C PHE A 557 0.64 1.42 -11.16
N ILE A 558 0.17 2.37 -11.95
CA ILE A 558 -0.57 3.53 -11.46
C ILE A 558 -2.03 3.26 -11.79
N LEU A 559 -2.88 3.17 -10.78
CA LEU A 559 -4.32 3.20 -10.96
C LEU A 559 -4.77 4.65 -10.85
N ALA A 560 -5.40 5.15 -11.91
CA ALA A 560 -5.90 6.51 -11.96
C ALA A 560 -7.42 6.56 -12.08
N SER A 561 -8.04 7.44 -11.30
CA SER A 561 -9.46 7.81 -11.38
C SER A 561 -9.59 9.32 -11.21
N LEU A 562 -10.79 9.85 -11.43
CA LEU A 562 -11.07 11.29 -11.36
C LEU A 562 -10.68 11.90 -9.99
N TYR A 563 -10.79 11.12 -8.91
CA TYR A 563 -10.59 11.61 -7.53
C TYR A 563 -9.57 10.82 -6.73
N LEU A 564 -9.18 9.63 -7.19
CA LEU A 564 -8.31 8.71 -6.45
C LEU A 564 -7.24 8.17 -7.38
N ASN A 565 -5.99 8.38 -7.00
CA ASN A 565 -4.84 7.85 -7.72
C ASN A 565 -3.98 7.06 -6.74
N CYS A 566 -3.54 5.87 -7.13
CA CYS A 566 -2.66 5.07 -6.28
C CYS A 566 -1.60 4.34 -7.10
N LEU A 567 -0.45 4.12 -6.49
CA LEU A 567 0.61 3.28 -7.01
C LEU A 567 0.46 1.88 -6.43
N VAL A 568 0.30 0.88 -7.28
CA VAL A 568 0.27 -0.54 -6.91
C VAL A 568 1.59 -1.18 -7.35
N HIS A 569 2.44 -1.52 -6.39
CA HIS A 569 3.69 -2.23 -6.62
C HIS A 569 3.48 -3.72 -6.37
N ILE A 570 3.72 -4.54 -7.40
CA ILE A 570 3.57 -5.99 -7.33
C ILE A 570 4.89 -6.60 -6.87
N ILE A 571 4.93 -7.13 -5.66
CA ILE A 571 6.16 -7.64 -5.04
C ILE A 571 6.41 -9.09 -5.46
N GLU A 572 5.39 -9.94 -5.35
CA GLU A 572 5.48 -11.34 -5.76
C GLU A 572 4.21 -11.76 -6.47
N VAL A 573 4.36 -12.22 -7.71
CA VAL A 573 3.32 -12.96 -8.44
C VAL A 573 3.78 -14.38 -8.61
N GLY A 574 2.93 -15.32 -8.26
CA GLY A 574 3.12 -16.71 -8.58
C GLY A 574 2.29 -17.55 -7.63
N ASN A 575 2.23 -18.85 -7.88
CA ASN A 575 1.87 -19.76 -6.80
C ASN A 575 0.44 -19.56 -6.24
N GLY A 576 -0.47 -18.98 -7.03
CA GLY A 576 -1.87 -18.73 -6.64
C GLY A 576 -2.05 -17.63 -5.58
N PHE A 577 -1.00 -16.92 -5.20
CA PHE A 577 -1.06 -15.76 -4.33
C PHE A 577 -0.33 -14.57 -4.97
N VAL A 578 -0.71 -13.37 -4.55
CA VAL A 578 -0.10 -12.14 -5.03
C VAL A 578 0.19 -11.29 -3.81
N THR A 579 1.45 -10.88 -3.65
CA THR A 579 1.81 -9.88 -2.65
C THR A 579 2.06 -8.57 -3.36
N PHE A 580 1.42 -7.52 -2.86
CA PHE A 580 1.48 -6.20 -3.45
C PHE A 580 1.49 -5.15 -2.34
N GLN A 581 2.00 -3.96 -2.67
CA GLN A 581 1.98 -2.78 -1.84
C GLN A 581 1.18 -1.70 -2.58
N VAL A 582 0.27 -1.03 -1.87
CA VAL A 582 -0.47 0.13 -2.39
C VAL A 582 0.06 1.38 -1.72
N ARG A 583 0.27 2.45 -2.49
CA ARG A 583 0.55 3.79 -1.99
C ARG A 583 -0.49 4.75 -2.53
N GLY A 584 -1.14 5.48 -1.64
CA GLY A 584 -1.98 6.60 -2.04
C GLY A 584 -1.14 7.71 -2.63
N LEU A 585 -1.55 8.23 -3.78
CA LEU A 585 -0.93 9.40 -4.40
C LEU A 585 -1.89 10.58 -4.22
N GLU A 586 -1.63 11.42 -3.22
CA GLU A 586 -2.36 12.66 -3.04
C GLU A 586 -1.81 13.72 -4.00
N PHE A 587 -2.39 13.82 -5.19
CA PHE A 587 -2.00 14.85 -6.17
C PHE A 587 -2.62 16.22 -5.90
N ARG A 588 -3.30 16.40 -4.77
CA ARG A 588 -3.79 17.71 -4.37
C ARG A 588 -2.63 18.53 -3.79
N GLY A 589 -2.04 19.37 -4.63
CA GLY A 589 -1.07 20.36 -4.22
C GLY A 589 -0.18 20.74 -5.39
N THR A 590 -0.20 22.00 -5.82
CA THR A 590 0.56 22.54 -6.95
C THR A 590 0.03 22.20 -8.36
N TYR A 591 0.13 23.20 -9.25
CA TYR A 591 -0.24 23.11 -10.66
C TYR A 591 0.52 22.02 -11.43
N CYS A 592 1.72 21.66 -10.99
CA CYS A 592 2.53 20.60 -11.59
C CYS A 592 1.88 19.23 -11.42
N HIS A 593 1.38 18.90 -10.23
CA HIS A 593 0.71 17.63 -9.97
C HIS A 593 -0.59 17.48 -10.76
N GLN A 594 -1.37 18.56 -10.90
CA GLN A 594 -2.59 18.55 -11.72
C GLN A 594 -2.26 18.26 -13.20
N ARG A 595 -1.20 18.89 -13.74
CA ARG A 595 -0.73 18.62 -15.11
C ARG A 595 -0.27 17.19 -15.33
N GLU A 596 0.38 16.58 -14.34
CA GLU A 596 0.80 15.16 -14.41
C GLU A 596 -0.41 14.23 -14.46
N VAL A 597 -1.42 14.47 -13.62
CA VAL A 597 -2.68 13.70 -13.64
C VAL A 597 -3.41 13.87 -14.97
N GLU A 598 -3.51 15.11 -15.46
CA GLU A 598 -4.12 15.40 -16.77
C GLU A 598 -3.38 14.63 -17.88
N ALA A 599 -2.05 14.64 -17.91
CA ALA A 599 -1.26 13.91 -18.91
C ALA A 599 -1.42 12.38 -18.86
N ILE A 600 -1.63 11.79 -17.67
CA ILE A 600 -1.90 10.35 -17.53
C ILE A 600 -3.35 10.03 -17.95
N SER A 601 -4.29 10.91 -17.62
CA SER A 601 -5.72 10.74 -17.88
C SER A 601 -6.12 11.03 -19.32
N GLU A 602 -5.34 11.86 -20.05
CA GLU A 602 -5.63 12.24 -21.42
C GLU A 602 -5.74 10.96 -22.29
N GLU A 603 -6.86 10.85 -23.00
CA GLU A 603 -7.00 9.84 -24.04
C GLU A 603 -6.22 10.29 -25.26
N LEU A 604 -5.46 9.37 -25.87
CA LEU A 604 -4.73 9.66 -27.10
C LEU A 604 -5.74 9.85 -28.22
N ASN A 605 -6.13 11.11 -28.46
CA ASN A 605 -7.04 11.46 -29.54
C ASN A 605 -6.45 11.04 -30.90
N ASP A 606 -7.27 10.37 -31.70
CA ASP A 606 -7.04 10.15 -33.13
C ASP A 606 -7.05 11.50 -33.86
N GLY A 607 -5.91 12.21 -33.94
CA GLY A 607 -5.91 13.47 -34.68
C GLY A 607 -4.64 14.31 -34.76
N GLY A 608 -3.60 14.03 -33.96
CA GLY A 608 -2.33 14.75 -34.05
C GLY A 608 -1.49 14.29 -35.24
N GLY A 609 -1.82 14.74 -36.46
CA GLY A 609 -1.03 14.42 -37.64
C GLY A 609 0.39 15.01 -37.59
N PHE A 610 1.41 14.20 -37.86
CA PHE A 610 2.70 14.72 -38.34
C PHE A 610 2.61 14.87 -39.87
N CYS A 611 2.66 16.10 -40.36
CA CYS A 611 2.79 16.45 -41.78
C CYS A 611 1.70 15.86 -42.73
N CYS A 612 0.61 16.61 -42.93
CA CYS A 612 -0.36 16.54 -44.05
C CYS A 612 -1.02 15.19 -44.43
N CYS A 613 -0.69 14.06 -43.81
CA CYS A 613 -1.23 12.73 -44.12
C CYS A 613 -1.74 12.06 -42.85
N THR A 614 -3.06 12.07 -42.64
CA THR A 614 -3.72 11.21 -41.66
C THR A 614 -3.95 9.83 -42.28
N VAL A 615 -2.94 8.95 -42.20
CA VAL A 615 -3.14 7.54 -42.57
C VAL A 615 -4.07 6.93 -41.52
N GLY A 616 -5.30 6.60 -41.92
CA GLY A 616 -6.26 5.92 -41.06
C GLY A 616 -5.72 4.57 -40.57
N SER A 617 -6.09 4.17 -39.35
CA SER A 617 -5.78 2.85 -38.83
C SER A 617 -6.83 1.81 -39.23
N ALA A 618 -6.41 0.55 -39.37
CA ALA A 618 -7.34 -0.56 -39.45
C ALA A 618 -8.03 -0.77 -38.08
N PRO A 619 -9.29 -1.23 -38.04
CA PRO A 619 -10.00 -1.45 -36.78
C PRO A 619 -9.22 -2.39 -35.86
N GLY A 620 -8.93 -1.93 -34.64
CA GLY A 620 -8.13 -2.65 -33.64
C GLY A 620 -6.62 -2.43 -33.70
N LEU A 621 -6.10 -1.64 -34.66
CA LEU A 621 -4.70 -1.23 -34.72
C LEU A 621 -4.54 0.25 -34.39
N LEU A 622 -3.43 0.60 -33.74
CA LEU A 622 -3.04 1.99 -33.52
C LEU A 622 -2.61 2.63 -34.86
N SER A 623 -2.89 3.92 -35.05
CA SER A 623 -2.31 4.68 -36.15
C SER A 623 -0.79 4.74 -36.01
N ILE A 624 -0.05 4.88 -37.10
CA ILE A 624 1.42 4.97 -37.06
C ILE A 624 1.87 6.15 -36.19
N ASN A 625 1.12 7.26 -36.22
CA ASN A 625 1.39 8.44 -35.40
C ASN A 625 1.16 8.13 -33.91
N ASN A 626 0.07 7.47 -33.55
CA ASN A 626 -0.21 7.10 -32.16
C ASN A 626 0.80 6.06 -31.66
N MET A 627 1.19 5.10 -32.49
CA MET A 627 2.24 4.13 -32.16
C MET A 627 3.59 4.82 -31.91
N PHE A 628 3.95 5.79 -32.75
CA PHE A 628 5.18 6.56 -32.57
C PHE A 628 5.13 7.47 -31.33
N ALA A 629 3.98 8.10 -31.06
CA ALA A 629 3.78 8.94 -29.88
C ALA A 629 3.85 8.11 -28.57
N LEU A 630 3.13 6.98 -28.52
CA LEU A 630 3.16 6.03 -27.41
C LEU A 630 4.57 5.53 -27.12
N ARG A 631 5.38 5.32 -28.16
CA ARG A 631 6.76 4.85 -28.01
C ARG A 631 7.66 5.83 -27.26
N TRP A 632 7.24 7.10 -27.20
CA TRP A 632 7.98 8.21 -26.61
C TRP A 632 7.44 8.66 -25.24
N LEU A 633 6.45 7.96 -24.70
CA LEU A 633 5.97 8.14 -23.32
C LEU A 633 6.80 7.28 -22.35
N ALA A 634 6.92 7.76 -21.11
CA ALA A 634 7.57 7.01 -20.03
C ALA A 634 6.63 5.99 -19.37
N TRP A 635 5.34 6.02 -19.68
CA TRP A 635 4.31 5.11 -19.19
C TRP A 635 3.52 4.50 -20.35
N GLU A 636 2.92 3.33 -20.09
CA GLU A 636 2.06 2.61 -21.02
C GLU A 636 0.72 2.31 -20.35
N VAL A 637 -0.37 2.43 -21.09
CA VAL A 637 -1.72 2.07 -20.60
C VAL A 637 -1.91 0.57 -20.78
N THR A 638 -1.86 -0.19 -19.69
CA THR A 638 -2.01 -1.66 -19.72
C THR A 638 -3.46 -2.10 -19.80
N ALA A 639 -4.36 -1.37 -19.13
CA ALA A 639 -5.80 -1.57 -19.19
C ALA A 639 -6.48 -0.20 -19.22
N SER A 640 -7.53 -0.05 -20.01
CA SER A 640 -8.29 1.22 -20.06
C SER A 640 -9.44 1.27 -19.06
N LYS A 641 -9.86 0.10 -18.56
CA LYS A 641 -11.04 -0.05 -17.71
C LYS A 641 -10.86 -1.20 -16.72
N TYR A 642 -10.48 -0.86 -15.49
CA TYR A 642 -10.41 -1.77 -14.37
C TYR A 642 -11.46 -1.38 -13.33
N ILE A 643 -12.40 -2.29 -13.07
CA ILE A 643 -13.55 -2.02 -12.23
C ILE A 643 -13.29 -2.57 -10.83
N ILE A 644 -13.34 -1.70 -9.82
CA ILE A 644 -13.15 -2.09 -8.42
C ILE A 644 -14.18 -1.44 -7.51
N ASP A 645 -14.53 -2.13 -6.42
CA ASP A 645 -15.42 -1.60 -5.41
C ASP A 645 -14.76 -0.44 -4.66
N GLY A 646 -15.44 0.71 -4.64
CA GLY A 646 -15.00 1.89 -3.92
C GLY A 646 -16.14 2.86 -3.63
N TYR A 647 -15.78 4.09 -3.29
CA TYR A 647 -16.73 5.16 -3.01
C TYR A 647 -16.58 6.28 -4.04
N SER A 648 -17.70 6.68 -4.61
CA SER A 648 -17.79 7.94 -5.34
C SER A 648 -17.97 9.07 -4.35
N ILE A 649 -17.12 10.09 -4.45
CA ILE A 649 -17.16 11.28 -3.60
C ILE A 649 -17.89 12.37 -4.35
N THR A 650 -18.92 12.96 -3.74
CA THR A 650 -19.55 14.18 -4.23
C THR A 650 -19.37 15.28 -3.19
N ASP A 651 -18.76 16.39 -3.60
CA ASP A 651 -18.49 17.55 -2.76
C ASP A 651 -19.30 18.78 -3.20
N ASN A 652 -20.26 19.20 -2.37
CA ASN A 652 -21.07 20.40 -2.61
C ASN A 652 -20.72 21.49 -1.60
N SER A 653 -20.48 22.73 -2.05
CA SER A 653 -20.25 23.86 -1.13
C SER A 653 -21.51 24.17 -0.33
N ALA A 654 -21.40 24.13 0.99
CA ALA A 654 -22.49 24.42 1.92
C ALA A 654 -22.80 25.94 1.97
N VAL A 655 -21.80 26.78 1.70
CA VAL A 655 -21.95 28.24 1.68
C VAL A 655 -22.98 28.67 0.65
N ASN A 656 -22.88 28.15 -0.58
CA ASN A 656 -23.82 28.45 -1.66
C ASN A 656 -25.26 27.99 -1.34
N LEU A 657 -25.39 26.90 -0.58
CA LEU A 657 -26.67 26.30 -0.21
C LEU A 657 -27.36 27.03 0.95
N LEU A 658 -26.62 27.72 1.82
CA LEU A 658 -27.16 28.42 3.00
C LEU A 658 -26.98 29.95 2.96
N GLN A 659 -26.55 30.50 1.82
CA GLN A 659 -26.38 31.95 1.66
C GLN A 659 -27.73 32.69 1.73
N VAL A 660 -28.79 32.11 1.15
CA VAL A 660 -30.14 32.66 1.14
C VAL A 660 -30.81 32.44 2.50
N HIS A 661 -31.38 33.49 3.09
CA HIS A 661 -32.00 33.41 4.41
C HIS A 661 -33.21 32.46 4.44
N GLU A 662 -34.02 32.41 3.38
CA GLU A 662 -35.13 31.44 3.25
C GLU A 662 -34.67 29.98 3.37
N LEU A 663 -33.51 29.63 2.82
CA LEU A 663 -32.95 28.29 2.92
C LEU A 663 -32.44 27.99 4.34
N ARG A 664 -31.84 28.98 5.02
CA ARG A 664 -31.50 28.83 6.44
C ARG A 664 -32.75 28.64 7.31
N ARG A 665 -33.82 29.40 7.02
CA ARG A 665 -35.11 29.27 7.70
C ARG A 665 -35.71 27.89 7.50
N LEU A 666 -35.67 27.37 6.28
CA LEU A 666 -36.07 25.99 5.98
C LEU A 666 -35.22 24.96 6.76
N LEU A 667 -33.90 25.11 6.82
CA LEU A 667 -33.04 24.18 7.57
C LEU A 667 -33.41 24.13 9.05
N VAL A 668 -33.68 25.28 9.67
CA VAL A 668 -34.09 25.35 11.09
C VAL A 668 -35.48 24.73 11.29
N SER A 669 -36.43 24.96 10.37
CA SER A 669 -37.74 24.32 10.39
C SER A 669 -37.65 22.79 10.29
N LEU A 670 -36.84 22.28 9.36
CA LEU A 670 -36.55 20.84 9.23
C LEU A 670 -35.82 20.29 10.46
N TYR A 671 -34.91 21.05 11.04
CA TYR A 671 -34.21 20.69 12.27
C TYR A 671 -35.17 20.51 13.44
N VAL A 672 -36.13 21.41 13.62
CA VAL A 672 -37.17 21.29 14.66
C VAL A 672 -38.07 20.09 14.41
N LYS A 673 -38.49 19.84 13.16
CA LYS A 673 -39.25 18.63 12.80
C LYS A 673 -38.46 17.35 13.12
N CYS A 674 -37.16 17.34 12.86
CA CYS A 674 -36.27 16.22 13.23
C CYS A 674 -36.14 16.05 14.75
N ILE A 675 -36.00 17.13 15.53
CA ILE A 675 -35.95 17.05 17.01
C ILE A 675 -37.22 16.36 17.53
N ILE A 676 -38.39 16.77 17.03
CA ILE A 676 -39.68 16.19 17.40
C ILE A 676 -39.74 14.70 17.03
N TYR A 677 -39.28 14.35 15.84
CA TYR A 677 -39.24 12.95 15.40
C TYR A 677 -38.35 12.07 16.29
N TYR A 678 -37.11 12.50 16.55
CA TYR A 678 -36.15 11.73 17.35
C TYR A 678 -36.55 11.65 18.82
N SER A 679 -37.17 12.70 19.38
CA SER A 679 -37.67 12.67 20.75
C SER A 679 -38.80 11.65 20.91
N LEU A 680 -39.78 11.67 19.99
CA LEU A 680 -40.94 10.78 20.01
C LEU A 680 -40.65 9.35 19.53
N THR A 681 -39.55 9.11 18.83
CA THR A 681 -39.15 7.75 18.40
C THR A 681 -38.17 7.09 19.37
N SER A 682 -37.58 7.86 20.29
CA SER A 682 -36.62 7.34 21.30
C SER A 682 -37.28 6.41 22.31
N SER A 683 -36.59 5.31 22.62
CA SER A 683 -36.98 4.36 23.68
C SER A 683 -36.83 4.92 25.10
N SER A 684 -36.07 6.01 25.27
CA SER A 684 -35.86 6.65 26.58
C SER A 684 -36.90 7.73 26.89
N PHE A 685 -37.76 8.07 25.95
CA PHE A 685 -38.73 9.15 26.07
C PHE A 685 -39.67 9.00 27.28
N ASP A 686 -40.18 7.79 27.55
CA ASP A 686 -41.07 7.59 28.70
C ASP A 686 -40.34 7.84 30.03
N LYS A 687 -39.01 7.60 30.07
CA LYS A 687 -38.18 7.94 31.23
C LYS A 687 -38.01 9.45 31.38
N TRP A 688 -37.88 10.18 30.28
CA TRP A 688 -37.68 11.63 30.29
C TRP A 688 -38.92 12.38 30.77
N ILE A 689 -40.11 11.95 30.33
CA ILE A 689 -41.38 12.59 30.72
C ILE A 689 -41.75 12.32 32.19
N ILE A 690 -41.36 11.17 32.75
CA ILE A 690 -41.65 10.84 34.15
C ILE A 690 -40.68 11.54 35.11
N ASN A 691 -39.53 12.02 34.62
CA ASN A 691 -38.50 12.58 35.47
C ASN A 691 -38.93 13.91 36.14
N ASP A 692 -38.90 13.95 37.47
CA ASP A 692 -39.34 15.09 38.29
C ASP A 692 -38.54 16.37 38.00
N SER A 693 -37.26 16.27 37.67
CA SER A 693 -36.45 17.46 37.32
C SER A 693 -36.88 18.09 36.00
N VAL A 694 -37.23 17.26 35.01
CA VAL A 694 -37.71 17.70 33.69
C VAL A 694 -39.09 18.30 33.82
N LEU A 695 -40.00 17.66 34.57
CA LEU A 695 -41.34 18.18 34.82
C LEU A 695 -41.31 19.56 35.51
N LYS A 696 -40.44 19.75 36.50
CA LYS A 696 -40.24 21.06 37.16
C LYS A 696 -39.77 22.15 36.19
N ALA A 697 -38.92 21.82 35.22
CA ALA A 697 -38.48 22.76 34.19
C ALA A 697 -39.59 23.07 33.16
N LEU A 698 -40.48 22.12 32.89
CA LEU A 698 -41.61 22.28 31.97
C LEU A 698 -42.83 22.97 32.60
N GLU A 699 -42.97 22.96 33.92
CA GLU A 699 -44.05 23.60 34.68
C GLU A 699 -44.41 25.02 34.18
N PRO A 700 -43.46 25.98 34.01
CA PRO A 700 -43.78 27.32 33.50
C PRO A 700 -44.36 27.29 32.08
N ILE A 701 -43.87 26.39 31.22
CA ILE A 701 -44.33 26.23 29.83
C ILE A 701 -45.73 25.60 29.80
N ILE A 702 -46.03 24.70 30.73
CA ILE A 702 -47.33 24.02 30.82
C ILE A 702 -48.40 24.98 31.34
N GLN A 703 -48.12 25.69 32.44
CA GLN A 703 -49.08 26.56 33.11
C GLN A 703 -49.40 27.84 32.30
N GLN A 704 -48.41 28.40 31.59
CA GLN A 704 -48.58 29.64 30.83
C GLN A 704 -48.96 29.35 29.37
N LYS A 705 -50.21 29.63 28.99
CA LYS A 705 -50.67 29.46 27.60
C LYS A 705 -49.96 30.39 26.61
N GLY A 706 -49.58 31.59 27.05
CA GLY A 706 -48.85 32.59 26.26
C GLY A 706 -47.36 32.64 26.57
N TYR A 707 -46.73 31.50 26.92
CA TYR A 707 -45.30 31.46 27.18
C TYR A 707 -44.51 31.88 25.92
N VAL A 708 -43.56 32.80 26.10
CA VAL A 708 -42.65 33.29 25.06
C VAL A 708 -41.24 33.27 25.59
N ASP A 709 -40.31 32.72 24.81
CA ASP A 709 -38.88 32.78 25.09
C ASP A 709 -38.24 33.87 24.21
N SER A 710 -37.71 34.92 24.85
CA SER A 710 -37.12 36.10 24.21
C SER A 710 -35.59 36.07 24.31
N ASP A 711 -34.97 34.99 23.86
CA ASP A 711 -33.52 34.91 23.73
C ASP A 711 -33.01 35.75 22.55
N GLN A 712 -31.86 36.40 22.73
CA GLN A 712 -31.19 37.20 21.70
C GLN A 712 -30.75 36.36 20.48
N MET A 713 -30.59 35.05 20.64
CA MET A 713 -30.18 34.13 19.57
C MET A 713 -31.30 33.87 18.53
N PHE A 714 -32.57 34.14 18.86
CA PHE A 714 -33.69 33.91 17.96
C PHE A 714 -33.89 35.07 16.99
N CYS A 715 -34.22 34.77 15.73
CA CYS A 715 -34.46 35.81 14.74
C CYS A 715 -35.46 35.39 13.64
N ALA A 716 -36.30 36.33 13.21
CA ALA A 716 -37.26 36.10 12.12
C ALA A 716 -36.63 35.67 10.77
N ALA A 717 -35.32 35.90 10.60
CA ALA A 717 -34.61 35.51 9.40
C ALA A 717 -34.33 34.00 9.32
N ASN A 718 -34.17 33.33 10.46
CA ASN A 718 -33.86 31.89 10.54
C ASN A 718 -35.00 31.08 11.17
N ASP A 719 -35.88 31.70 11.96
CA ASP A 719 -36.94 31.02 12.70
C ASP A 719 -38.32 31.33 12.07
N GLU A 720 -39.03 30.31 11.61
CA GLU A 720 -40.33 30.43 10.94
C GLU A 720 -41.48 30.78 11.89
N ASP A 721 -41.40 30.31 13.13
CA ASP A 721 -42.35 30.52 14.23
C ASP A 721 -42.05 31.77 15.09
N PHE A 722 -41.10 32.61 14.66
CA PHE A 722 -40.72 33.82 15.38
C PHE A 722 -41.87 34.85 15.39
N ASP A 723 -42.30 35.23 16.60
CA ASP A 723 -43.34 36.25 16.77
C ASP A 723 -42.70 37.65 16.79
N ILE A 724 -42.90 38.39 15.71
CA ILE A 724 -42.40 39.76 15.55
C ILE A 724 -43.03 40.70 16.59
N SER A 725 -44.24 40.42 17.07
CA SER A 725 -44.94 41.29 18.01
C SER A 725 -44.38 41.20 19.44
N VAL A 726 -43.89 40.02 19.84
CA VAL A 726 -43.35 39.76 21.18
C VAL A 726 -41.81 39.62 21.17
N MET A 727 -41.18 39.66 20.00
CA MET A 727 -39.73 39.54 19.81
C MET A 727 -39.17 38.26 20.45
N GLY A 728 -39.76 37.12 20.11
CA GLY A 728 -39.37 35.81 20.64
C GLY A 728 -40.15 34.66 20.01
N ILE A 729 -39.88 33.43 20.46
CA ILE A 729 -40.61 32.24 20.01
C ILE A 729 -41.77 31.98 20.96
N SER A 730 -43.00 32.06 20.45
CA SER A 730 -44.20 31.82 21.24
C SER A 730 -44.65 30.35 21.16
N LYS A 731 -45.12 29.81 22.29
CA LYS A 731 -45.71 28.46 22.32
C LYS A 731 -46.90 28.32 21.35
N GLN A 732 -47.65 29.39 21.13
CA GLN A 732 -48.82 29.38 20.26
C GLN A 732 -48.44 29.20 18.78
N ASN A 733 -47.47 29.97 18.27
CA ASN A 733 -47.00 29.85 16.89
C ASN A 733 -46.33 28.49 16.64
N PHE A 734 -45.60 27.97 17.63
CA PHE A 734 -45.02 26.64 17.55
C PHE A 734 -46.08 25.54 17.40
N ILE A 735 -47.18 25.62 18.17
CA ILE A 735 -48.27 24.65 18.08
C ILE A 735 -49.01 24.76 16.74
N GLU A 736 -49.20 25.98 16.22
CA GLU A 736 -49.83 26.20 14.92
C GLU A 736 -49.04 25.57 13.76
N LEU A 737 -47.70 25.69 13.80
CA LEU A 737 -46.82 25.18 12.74
C LEU A 737 -46.47 23.68 12.89
N TYR A 738 -46.17 23.21 14.10
CA TYR A 738 -45.67 21.84 14.33
C TYR A 738 -46.67 20.90 15.00
N GLY A 739 -47.85 21.38 15.41
CA GLY A 739 -48.83 20.58 16.15
C GLY A 739 -49.32 19.34 15.38
N SER A 740 -49.58 19.49 14.08
CA SER A 740 -49.97 18.38 13.20
C SER A 740 -48.87 17.31 13.08
N TRP A 741 -47.60 17.73 13.05
CA TRP A 741 -46.44 16.83 13.02
C TRP A 741 -46.25 16.07 14.33
N ILE A 742 -46.41 16.74 15.48
CA ILE A 742 -46.36 16.12 16.82
C ILE A 742 -47.43 15.05 16.94
N GLN A 743 -48.67 15.36 16.53
CA GLN A 743 -49.77 14.41 16.57
C GLN A 743 -49.49 13.18 15.70
N HIS A 744 -49.02 13.38 14.46
CA HIS A 744 -48.69 12.27 13.56
C HIS A 744 -47.58 11.36 14.13
N CYS A 745 -46.51 11.94 14.68
CA CYS A 745 -45.42 11.18 15.30
C CYS A 745 -45.91 10.39 16.52
N LEU A 746 -46.80 10.98 17.33
CA LEU A 746 -47.41 10.32 18.49
C LEU A 746 -48.28 9.12 18.06
N GLU A 747 -49.12 9.29 17.04
CA GLU A 747 -49.96 8.21 16.47
C GLU A 747 -49.10 7.04 15.99
N LYS A 748 -47.99 7.33 15.29
CA LYS A 748 -47.03 6.30 14.83
C LYS A 748 -46.34 5.60 16.01
N ARG A 749 -45.98 6.32 17.07
CA ARG A 749 -45.39 5.72 18.29
C ARG A 749 -46.37 4.75 18.96
N ILE A 750 -47.62 5.17 19.16
CA ILE A 750 -48.69 4.33 19.74
C ILE A 750 -48.89 3.05 18.92
N SER A 751 -48.84 3.17 17.59
CA SER A 751 -48.96 2.00 16.70
C SER A 751 -47.79 1.01 16.83
N ARG A 752 -46.58 1.49 17.15
CA ARG A 752 -45.35 0.69 17.28
C ARG A 752 -45.24 0.01 18.65
N ASN A 753 -45.73 0.67 19.70
CA ASN A 753 -45.73 0.18 21.08
C ASN A 753 -47.16 0.06 21.67
N PRO A 754 -47.96 -0.94 21.26
CA PRO A 754 -49.34 -1.09 21.74
C PRO A 754 -49.45 -1.48 23.23
N ASN A 755 -48.34 -1.89 23.86
CA ASN A 755 -48.27 -2.29 25.27
C ASN A 755 -47.95 -1.13 26.21
N GLU A 756 -47.57 0.05 25.69
CA GLU A 756 -47.39 1.26 26.49
C GLU A 756 -48.75 1.94 26.68
N VAL A 757 -49.19 2.03 27.93
CA VAL A 757 -50.47 2.63 28.31
C VAL A 757 -50.36 4.15 28.16
N TYR A 758 -50.54 4.65 26.94
CA TYR A 758 -50.79 6.07 26.71
C TYR A 758 -52.23 6.36 27.15
N LEU A 759 -52.38 6.86 28.37
CA LEU A 759 -53.64 7.42 28.83
C LEU A 759 -53.99 8.62 27.93
N SER A 760 -55.19 8.58 27.38
CA SER A 760 -55.83 9.59 26.52
C SER A 760 -56.15 10.89 27.27
N ASP A 761 -55.23 11.37 28.11
CA ASP A 761 -55.41 12.55 28.94
C ASP A 761 -54.87 13.78 28.21
N THR A 762 -55.69 14.83 28.14
CA THR A 762 -55.30 16.16 27.64
C THR A 762 -54.05 16.70 28.33
N GLU A 763 -53.79 16.29 29.58
CA GLU A 763 -52.59 16.66 30.33
C GLU A 763 -51.31 16.04 29.74
N HIS A 764 -51.36 14.79 29.31
CA HIS A 764 -50.19 14.12 28.74
C HIS A 764 -49.82 14.74 27.38
N SER A 765 -50.80 15.04 26.54
CA SER A 765 -50.58 15.77 25.28
C SER A 765 -49.95 17.16 25.50
N GLN A 766 -50.36 17.86 26.57
CA GLN A 766 -49.75 19.14 26.94
C GLN A 766 -48.30 19.01 27.42
N ILE A 767 -47.98 17.95 28.19
CA ILE A 767 -46.61 17.67 28.63
C ILE A 767 -45.71 17.32 27.44
N VAL A 768 -46.18 16.45 26.54
CA VAL A 768 -45.43 16.07 25.32
C VAL A 768 -45.15 17.29 24.44
N THR A 769 -46.15 18.14 24.25
CA THR A 769 -46.01 19.38 23.46
C THR A 769 -45.06 20.36 24.13
N ALA A 770 -45.14 20.53 25.45
CA ALA A 770 -44.22 21.37 26.21
C ALA A 770 -42.77 20.85 26.15
N PHE A 771 -42.58 19.53 26.23
CA PHE A 771 -41.28 18.89 26.11
C PHE A 771 -40.66 19.09 24.72
N CYS A 772 -41.44 18.88 23.66
CA CYS A 772 -41.00 19.12 22.28
C CYS A 772 -40.65 20.60 22.06
N PHE A 773 -41.43 21.52 22.62
CA PHE A 773 -41.18 22.95 22.58
C PHE A 773 -39.87 23.31 23.28
N ALA A 774 -39.66 22.83 24.52
CA ALA A 774 -38.43 23.08 25.27
C ALA A 774 -37.18 22.54 24.55
N LEU A 775 -37.26 21.34 23.96
CA LEU A 775 -36.16 20.79 23.15
C LEU A 775 -35.89 21.60 21.88
N SER A 776 -36.94 22.15 21.25
CA SER A 776 -36.77 22.99 20.06
C SER A 776 -36.05 24.31 20.38
N ILE A 777 -36.35 24.92 21.54
CA ILE A 777 -35.68 26.12 22.06
C ILE A 777 -34.22 25.81 22.34
N LEU A 778 -33.95 24.72 23.07
CA LEU A 778 -32.59 24.24 23.34
C LEU A 778 -31.78 24.06 22.04
N GLY A 779 -32.36 23.37 21.05
CA GLY A 779 -31.72 23.11 19.77
C GLY A 779 -31.36 24.39 19.01
N ARG A 780 -32.24 25.38 19.01
CA ARG A 780 -32.01 26.68 18.35
C ARG A 780 -31.01 27.54 19.11
N ARG A 781 -31.11 27.58 20.45
CA ARG A 781 -30.19 28.34 21.30
C ARG A 781 -28.76 27.81 21.21
N THR A 782 -28.60 26.48 21.20
CA THR A 782 -27.28 25.85 21.00
C THR A 782 -26.70 26.17 19.61
N LEU A 783 -27.52 26.14 18.56
CA LEU A 783 -27.11 26.55 17.21
C LEU A 783 -26.69 28.03 17.14
N GLY A 784 -27.51 28.92 17.69
CA GLY A 784 -27.25 30.36 17.71
C GLY A 784 -26.03 30.75 18.55
N ALA A 785 -25.87 30.14 19.73
CA ALA A 785 -24.74 30.38 20.61
C ALA A 785 -23.41 29.95 19.97
N ALA A 786 -23.40 28.86 19.19
CA ALA A 786 -22.22 28.44 18.44
C ALA A 786 -21.92 29.35 17.24
N ALA A 787 -22.96 29.90 16.61
CA ALA A 787 -22.84 30.80 15.45
C ALA A 787 -22.45 32.24 15.82
N TYR A 788 -22.61 32.67 17.07
CA TYR A 788 -22.47 34.07 17.46
C TYR A 788 -21.04 34.62 17.32
N ASN A 789 -20.90 35.75 16.60
CA ASN A 789 -19.73 36.66 16.55
C ASN A 789 -18.39 36.11 16.02
N ARG A 790 -18.39 35.09 15.14
CA ARG A 790 -17.14 34.52 14.62
C ARG A 790 -16.71 35.04 13.23
N HIS A 791 -17.67 35.38 12.35
CA HIS A 791 -17.38 35.82 10.98
C HIS A 791 -18.20 37.07 10.58
N ALA A 792 -17.68 37.84 9.63
CA ALA A 792 -18.37 39.04 9.11
C ALA A 792 -19.61 38.67 8.26
N ASN A 793 -19.64 37.47 7.68
CA ASN A 793 -20.74 36.95 6.89
C ASN A 793 -21.71 36.13 7.76
N ALA A 794 -23.01 36.44 7.69
CA ALA A 794 -24.04 35.73 8.45
C ALA A 794 -24.14 34.24 8.08
N ALA A 795 -23.90 33.88 6.81
CA ALA A 795 -23.95 32.49 6.36
C ALA A 795 -22.78 31.65 6.91
N GLU A 796 -21.57 32.21 6.94
CA GLU A 796 -20.38 31.56 7.51
C GLU A 796 -20.50 31.37 9.02
N SER A 797 -20.98 32.40 9.73
CA SER A 797 -21.29 32.32 11.16
C SER A 797 -22.31 31.21 11.45
N PHE A 798 -23.38 31.13 10.66
CA PHE A 798 -24.38 30.06 10.77
C PHE A 798 -23.80 28.67 10.48
N LEU A 799 -22.98 28.53 9.43
CA LEU A 799 -22.32 27.27 9.07
C LEU A 799 -21.33 26.80 10.13
N PHE A 800 -20.59 27.72 10.75
CA PHE A 800 -19.72 27.40 11.87
C PHE A 800 -20.52 26.77 13.02
N GLY A 801 -21.65 27.40 13.39
CA GLY A 801 -22.56 26.86 14.41
C GLY A 801 -23.12 25.48 14.02
N LEU A 802 -23.57 25.34 12.78
CA LEU A 802 -24.09 24.07 12.25
C LEU A 802 -23.03 22.96 12.30
N HIS A 803 -21.79 23.26 11.92
CA HIS A 803 -20.68 22.30 11.93
C HIS A 803 -20.30 21.87 13.36
N ALA A 804 -20.30 22.79 14.32
CA ALA A 804 -20.08 22.46 15.73
C ALA A 804 -21.14 21.48 16.26
N LEU A 805 -22.41 21.75 15.97
CA LEU A 805 -23.53 20.88 16.34
C LEU A 805 -23.46 19.52 15.62
N PHE A 806 -23.09 19.51 14.34
CA PHE A 806 -22.93 18.28 13.55
C PHE A 806 -21.85 17.36 14.11
N LYS A 807 -20.73 17.94 14.58
CA LYS A 807 -19.66 17.25 15.30
C LYS A 807 -20.10 16.70 16.66
N GLY A 808 -21.16 17.26 17.24
CA GLY A 808 -21.67 16.93 18.57
C GLY A 808 -21.11 17.82 19.68
N ASP A 809 -20.50 18.96 19.34
CA ASP A 809 -19.96 19.93 20.30
C ASP A 809 -21.10 20.84 20.81
N LEU A 810 -21.95 20.26 21.67
CA LEU A 810 -23.17 20.88 22.19
C LEU A 810 -22.87 21.60 23.50
N ARG A 811 -22.93 22.93 23.49
CA ARG A 811 -22.72 23.78 24.68
C ARG A 811 -24.04 24.35 25.17
N VAL A 812 -24.47 23.92 26.35
CA VAL A 812 -25.63 24.50 27.03
C VAL A 812 -25.18 25.78 27.73
N THR A 813 -25.63 26.93 27.24
CA THR A 813 -25.18 28.26 27.72
C THR A 813 -26.21 28.95 28.62
N SER A 814 -27.49 28.60 28.51
CA SER A 814 -28.57 29.20 29.30
C SER A 814 -28.88 28.37 30.54
N SER A 815 -29.14 29.05 31.66
CA SER A 815 -29.58 28.42 32.90
C SER A 815 -30.97 27.77 32.77
N LEU A 816 -31.79 28.22 31.80
CA LEU A 816 -33.11 27.66 31.54
C LEU A 816 -33.05 26.24 30.95
N ASP A 817 -31.88 25.83 30.44
CA ASP A 817 -31.67 24.56 29.74
C ASP A 817 -30.91 23.52 30.58
N GLU A 818 -30.58 23.83 31.84
CA GLU A 818 -29.80 22.94 32.73
C GLU A 818 -30.50 21.61 33.01
N TRP A 819 -31.82 21.55 32.85
CA TRP A 819 -32.62 20.33 33.04
C TRP A 819 -32.17 19.17 32.13
N VAL A 820 -31.55 19.47 30.99
CA VAL A 820 -31.01 18.47 30.04
C VAL A 820 -29.80 17.74 30.64
N CYS A 821 -29.07 18.36 31.57
CA CYS A 821 -27.92 17.75 32.24
C CYS A 821 -28.33 16.59 33.17
N CYS A 822 -29.62 16.43 33.48
CA CYS A 822 -30.11 15.27 34.23
C CYS A 822 -29.96 13.96 33.44
N ASP A 823 -30.07 14.01 32.10
CA ASP A 823 -29.79 12.89 31.21
C ASP A 823 -29.11 13.41 29.94
N PRO A 824 -27.76 13.39 29.87
CA PRO A 824 -27.03 13.91 28.73
C PRO A 824 -27.27 13.09 27.45
N ASP A 825 -27.85 11.89 27.54
CA ASP A 825 -28.20 11.09 26.36
C ASP A 825 -29.21 11.79 25.46
N ILE A 826 -30.02 12.73 25.98
CA ILE A 826 -30.93 13.56 25.18
C ILE A 826 -30.16 14.29 24.06
N LEU A 827 -28.96 14.80 24.35
CA LEU A 827 -28.14 15.55 23.40
C LEU A 827 -27.58 14.63 22.29
N SER A 828 -27.13 13.43 22.66
CA SER A 828 -26.52 12.47 21.72
C SER A 828 -27.55 11.66 20.92
N THR A 829 -28.75 11.45 21.46
CA THR A 829 -29.82 10.65 20.82
C THR A 829 -30.85 11.49 20.06
N VAL A 830 -31.09 12.74 20.46
CA VAL A 830 -32.08 13.61 19.81
C VAL A 830 -31.41 14.73 19.03
N ILE A 831 -30.64 15.58 19.72
CA ILE A 831 -30.15 16.83 19.13
C ILE A 831 -29.12 16.57 18.02
N SER A 832 -28.06 15.79 18.29
CA SER A 832 -27.02 15.52 17.28
C SER A 832 -27.55 14.79 16.03
N PRO A 833 -28.37 13.71 16.16
CA PRO A 833 -28.98 13.04 15.01
C PRO A 833 -29.99 13.93 14.27
N ALA A 834 -30.71 14.81 14.97
CA ALA A 834 -31.67 15.72 14.34
C ALA A 834 -30.98 16.73 13.42
N VAL A 835 -29.87 17.35 13.84
CA VAL A 835 -29.08 18.29 13.00
C VAL A 835 -28.58 17.58 11.74
N ARG A 836 -28.03 16.37 11.94
CA ARG A 836 -27.49 15.52 10.86
C ARG A 836 -28.55 15.18 9.81
N MET A 837 -29.73 14.75 10.26
CA MET A 837 -30.85 14.41 9.38
C MET A 837 -31.43 15.65 8.70
N ALA A 838 -31.54 16.77 9.41
CA ALA A 838 -32.06 18.02 8.86
C ALA A 838 -31.21 18.53 7.69
N LEU A 839 -29.87 18.41 7.79
CA LEU A 839 -28.96 18.75 6.69
C LEU A 839 -29.23 17.88 5.45
N LYS A 840 -29.48 16.58 5.64
CA LYS A 840 -29.82 15.67 4.53
C LYS A 840 -31.17 16.02 3.89
N LEU A 841 -32.21 16.20 4.71
CA LEU A 841 -33.53 16.59 4.21
C LEU A 841 -33.46 17.91 3.45
N HIS A 842 -32.72 18.90 3.97
CA HIS A 842 -32.53 20.17 3.29
C HIS A 842 -31.87 20.01 1.90
N GLN A 843 -30.90 19.11 1.73
CA GLN A 843 -30.34 18.84 0.40
C GLN A 843 -31.37 18.26 -0.58
N ASP A 844 -32.28 17.42 -0.07
CA ASP A 844 -33.27 16.75 -0.91
C ASP A 844 -34.51 17.60 -1.19
N HIS A 845 -34.66 18.75 -0.50
CA HIS A 845 -35.74 19.71 -0.77
C HIS A 845 -35.78 20.17 -2.23
N PHE A 846 -34.61 20.25 -2.87
CA PHE A 846 -34.51 20.62 -4.29
C PHE A 846 -35.00 19.53 -5.25
N ALA A 847 -35.17 18.30 -4.77
CA ALA A 847 -35.58 17.14 -5.56
C ALA A 847 -36.98 16.61 -5.17
N ALA A 848 -37.46 16.90 -3.96
CA ALA A 848 -38.74 16.45 -3.44
C ALA A 848 -39.37 17.50 -2.50
N ASP A 849 -40.67 17.74 -2.66
CA ASP A 849 -41.43 18.61 -1.78
C ASP A 849 -41.76 17.90 -0.46
N PHE A 850 -41.66 18.62 0.67
CA PHE A 850 -41.89 18.07 2.03
C PHE A 850 -43.21 18.54 2.67
N ASP A 851 -44.17 18.94 1.84
CA ASP A 851 -45.44 19.48 2.32
C ASP A 851 -46.35 18.39 2.92
N GLU A 852 -46.17 17.12 2.53
CA GLU A 852 -46.95 16.00 3.06
C GLU A 852 -46.27 15.35 4.27
N ILE A 853 -46.97 15.38 5.41
CA ILE A 853 -46.51 14.87 6.72
C ILE A 853 -46.13 13.38 6.67
N SER A 854 -46.95 12.55 6.01
CA SER A 854 -46.73 11.11 5.85
C SER A 854 -45.41 10.81 5.12
N GLN A 855 -45.19 11.49 3.99
CA GLN A 855 -43.99 11.32 3.16
C GLN A 855 -42.72 11.71 3.92
N LEU A 856 -42.76 12.79 4.71
CA LEU A 856 -41.64 13.21 5.53
C LEU A 856 -41.25 12.15 6.57
N TYR A 857 -42.23 11.56 7.25
CA TYR A 857 -42.00 10.50 8.25
C TYR A 857 -41.36 9.27 7.63
N GLU A 858 -41.94 8.75 6.54
CA GLU A 858 -41.44 7.57 5.84
C GLU A 858 -40.02 7.78 5.29
N ARG A 859 -39.71 9.01 4.85
CA ARG A 859 -38.40 9.35 4.30
C ARG A 859 -37.32 9.46 5.38
N ILE A 860 -37.66 9.99 6.56
CA ILE A 860 -36.74 9.99 7.71
C ILE A 860 -36.44 8.54 8.14
N GLU A 861 -37.48 7.69 8.26
CA GLU A 861 -37.30 6.27 8.60
C GLU A 861 -36.45 5.53 7.57
N HIS A 862 -36.69 5.77 6.27
CA HIS A 862 -35.87 5.22 5.20
C HIS A 862 -34.39 5.63 5.33
N TYR A 863 -34.11 6.91 5.53
CA TYR A 863 -32.72 7.39 5.66
C TYR A 863 -32.00 6.84 6.88
N GLN A 864 -32.69 6.61 8.00
CA GLN A 864 -32.07 5.97 9.17
C GLN A 864 -31.54 4.56 8.88
N THR A 865 -32.14 3.85 7.92
CA THR A 865 -31.72 2.48 7.56
C THR A 865 -30.65 2.44 6.47
N VAL A 866 -30.66 3.38 5.53
CA VAL A 866 -29.79 3.37 4.34
C VAL A 866 -28.56 4.26 4.50
N LEU A 867 -28.70 5.41 5.16
CA LEU A 867 -27.68 6.46 5.20
C LEU A 867 -26.99 6.50 6.56
N PHE A 868 -25.66 6.45 6.54
CA PHE A 868 -24.86 6.68 7.74
C PHE A 868 -24.40 8.15 7.79
N ILE A 869 -24.87 8.92 8.77
CA ILE A 869 -24.51 10.33 8.91
C ILE A 869 -23.65 10.54 10.15
N SER A 870 -22.39 10.95 9.95
CA SER A 870 -21.51 11.34 11.05
C SER A 870 -20.45 12.32 10.58
N HIS A 871 -19.70 12.87 11.53
CA HIS A 871 -18.52 13.66 11.22
C HIS A 871 -17.36 12.75 10.81
N GLU A 872 -16.48 13.19 9.90
CA GLU A 872 -15.43 12.33 9.32
C GLU A 872 -14.37 11.87 10.32
N HIS A 873 -14.19 12.62 11.42
CA HIS A 873 -13.27 12.27 12.50
C HIS A 873 -13.88 11.32 13.54
N ASP A 874 -15.16 10.96 13.40
CA ASP A 874 -15.81 9.98 14.25
C ASP A 874 -15.24 8.58 13.91
N PRO A 875 -14.75 7.79 14.89
CA PRO A 875 -14.33 6.41 14.62
C PRO A 875 -15.43 5.57 13.94
N ALA A 876 -16.71 5.86 14.17
CA ALA A 876 -17.82 5.17 13.53
C ALA A 876 -17.90 5.45 12.01
N TRP A 877 -17.51 6.65 11.55
CA TRP A 877 -17.39 6.98 10.12
C TRP A 877 -16.43 6.02 9.40
N ARG A 878 -15.26 5.81 10.00
CA ARG A 878 -14.25 4.92 9.45
C ARG A 878 -14.71 3.49 9.38
N GLN A 879 -15.33 3.01 10.46
CA GLN A 879 -15.88 1.67 10.52
C GLN A 879 -16.96 1.47 9.45
N ALA A 880 -17.81 2.48 9.23
CA ALA A 880 -18.84 2.45 8.19
C ALA A 880 -18.23 2.28 6.79
N ILE A 881 -17.24 3.10 6.41
CA ILE A 881 -16.54 2.99 5.12
C ILE A 881 -15.90 1.61 4.94
N ILE A 882 -15.18 1.13 5.95
CA ILE A 882 -14.52 -0.19 5.92
C ILE A 882 -15.54 -1.34 5.84
N SER A 883 -16.71 -1.17 6.48
CA SER A 883 -17.80 -2.14 6.44
C SER A 883 -18.63 -2.11 5.16
N ASN A 884 -18.24 -1.30 4.17
CA ASN A 884 -18.94 -1.15 2.89
C ASN A 884 -20.41 -0.65 3.03
N THR A 885 -20.67 0.30 3.93
CA THR A 885 -22.00 0.94 4.00
C THR A 885 -22.36 1.60 2.67
N PRO A 886 -23.62 1.53 2.22
CA PRO A 886 -24.01 1.92 0.87
C PRO A 886 -23.92 3.43 0.62
N SER A 887 -24.32 4.25 1.60
CA SER A 887 -24.27 5.71 1.49
C SER A 887 -23.85 6.33 2.82
N LEU A 888 -22.99 7.33 2.76
CA LEU A 888 -22.56 8.10 3.93
C LEU A 888 -22.64 9.61 3.65
N LEU A 889 -22.93 10.39 4.68
CA LEU A 889 -22.94 11.86 4.61
C LEU A 889 -22.15 12.48 5.76
N ALA A 890 -21.29 13.44 5.42
CA ALA A 890 -20.54 14.25 6.37
C ALA A 890 -20.55 15.73 5.98
N LEU A 891 -20.31 16.60 6.96
CA LEU A 891 -20.04 18.01 6.76
C LEU A 891 -18.56 18.26 7.09
N ARG A 892 -17.78 18.62 6.07
CA ARG A 892 -16.35 18.94 6.18
C ARG A 892 -16.16 20.45 6.26
N HIS A 893 -15.23 20.89 7.09
CA HIS A 893 -14.83 22.29 7.23
C HIS A 893 -13.33 22.40 6.97
N MET A 894 -12.94 22.96 5.82
CA MET A 894 -11.55 23.20 5.45
C MET A 894 -11.20 24.67 5.66
N TYR A 895 -9.99 24.93 6.16
CA TYR A 895 -9.45 26.28 6.27
C TYR A 895 -8.27 26.41 5.31
N ASP A 896 -8.46 27.16 4.22
CA ASP A 896 -7.45 27.33 3.17
C ASP A 896 -7.26 28.82 2.86
N ASP A 897 -6.01 29.26 2.76
CA ASP A 897 -5.61 30.65 2.45
C ASP A 897 -6.36 31.76 3.23
N GLY A 898 -6.78 31.48 4.47
CA GLY A 898 -7.49 32.44 5.31
C GLY A 898 -9.00 32.51 5.09
N GLN A 899 -9.58 31.57 4.34
CA GLN A 899 -11.01 31.43 4.12
C GLN A 899 -11.52 30.10 4.69
N ASP A 900 -12.71 30.15 5.31
CA ASP A 900 -13.43 28.97 5.77
C ASP A 900 -14.29 28.39 4.65
N ASP A 901 -13.99 27.16 4.22
CA ASP A 901 -14.76 26.45 3.20
C ASP A 901 -15.50 25.26 3.84
N TYR A 902 -16.83 25.32 3.82
CA TYR A 902 -17.69 24.25 4.31
C TYR A 902 -18.23 23.44 3.13
N LYS A 903 -18.02 22.13 3.15
CA LYS A 903 -18.46 21.20 2.11
C LYS A 903 -19.30 20.08 2.69
N ILE A 904 -20.44 19.82 2.05
CA ILE A 904 -21.21 18.62 2.33
C ILE A 904 -20.67 17.51 1.44
N ILE A 905 -20.22 16.44 2.07
CA ILE A 905 -19.61 15.30 1.41
C ILE A 905 -20.58 14.14 1.50
N MET A 906 -20.93 13.60 0.34
CA MET A 906 -21.69 12.37 0.24
C MET A 906 -20.82 11.30 -0.44
N LEU A 907 -20.77 10.14 0.20
CA LEU A 907 -20.06 8.96 -0.28
C LEU A 907 -21.10 7.92 -0.68
N ASN A 908 -21.10 7.51 -1.94
CA ASN A 908 -21.95 6.42 -2.41
C ASN A 908 -21.09 5.26 -2.85
N LYS A 909 -21.38 4.06 -2.34
CA LYS A 909 -20.71 2.84 -2.76
C LYS A 909 -21.04 2.60 -4.22
N MET A 910 -20.02 2.63 -5.06
CA MET A 910 -20.13 2.40 -6.50
C MET A 910 -18.91 1.61 -6.98
N HIS A 911 -19.03 1.06 -8.18
CA HIS A 911 -17.88 0.50 -8.86
C HIS A 911 -17.06 1.65 -9.47
N LEU A 912 -15.87 1.88 -8.91
CA LEU A 912 -14.92 2.82 -9.44
C LEU A 912 -14.35 2.26 -10.74
N ASN A 913 -14.37 3.11 -11.77
CA ASN A 913 -13.62 2.85 -12.98
C ASN A 913 -12.21 3.41 -12.81
N MET A 914 -11.24 2.52 -12.70
CA MET A 914 -9.82 2.84 -12.68
C MET A 914 -9.24 2.62 -14.08
N ARG A 915 -8.33 3.50 -14.48
CA ARG A 915 -7.47 3.33 -15.65
C ARG A 915 -6.09 2.86 -15.20
#